data_AF-A0A9C8L924-F1
#
_entry.id   AF-A0A9C8L924-F1
#
_cell.length_a   1.000
_cell.length_b   1.000
_cell.length_c   1.000
_cell.angle_alpha   90.00
_cell.angle_beta   90.00
_cell.angle_gamma   90.00
#
_symmetry.space_group_name_H-M   'P 1'
#
loop_
_entity.id
_entity.type
_entity.pdbx_description
1 polymer ?
#
loop_
_entity_poly.entity_id
_entity_poly.type
_entity_poly.pdbx_seq_one_letter_code
_entity_poly.pdbx_strand_id
1 'polypeptide(L)'
;MRKSRVGWSGPLVCLILLAMVGMGLQAVIAAHRVRVRGIPDDFPPPVNGADVPLLGVNVALGQYDDEALSTALARIEAAGFTWVRQTFYWDQIETPSGSFDWTAADRVVAALAHFPDLRLIAVLDESASAPPADPDRFAAFGAAFAARYSAQVAAYQIWDEPNLAERWGGGPVNPPAYADLLARTASAIRRADADAFILTAGLAPTVETGPQNLSDARYLARLYEAGAAPYFDAVAGKPYGFYSGPDDRRVDDGLLNFSRLILLREVMLAYGDADKAVWASHWGWNALPDDWAGTPSPWGGTDEATQAAYTVAALARARAEWPWVGAMVLEHFQPAVAHDGPRWGFALVGPDGALRPVYEAVSAWAEALPDAAPPGGYPARNPWVTYRGDWQVGPLGADVGADVGGEMNTATFRFDGSAVALTVRRGPYRGFLYVTVDGAPANGLPRDQDGRAYLVLYDRDLAVATVTLARDLAPGLHTVEVLAEGGEGQWSVIDWRVASAPMIARPGHIAYTWPFIGLLGAGLALLTLLVRDVRRVDWEALKHRCLAWPEGAQAALIGGMTGLLWFAAAASWGRDWASPCFVVSLFASVGLILLFAARLDLGLAMVALTAPFYLHPAGMFYGALSLPQALIVLCAIAWAIRHRKHFALAPRDLARALAASSWIDRLVIGWLGAATVAALAATDRRAAFFELLTVFFIPALYYVLLRSTSLDAGVRWRLVYAFLLGGVGVAAIGLAQYARGVHVVIAEGGLPRLQSVYFSPNRVGLYLGRVLPLFLVLLVGSKRRTGWAFHSLAVGAAMVAVALVLSFSRGALLLGIPAALLAMGIAAGGRYRRVVVVLVVIQALALIPLLQVPRFASLFDLQQGSTFFRLELWRSTLALLREHPWLGVGPGNFLAAYRTRYVLPTAWQEFNLQHPHNIYLDLWASLGIPGLLTGGALLLTILGRFVPALRRRCMDSSDTFLVLGLLGSFVALLAHGLVDNALFFPDMATVFFLTAALMVCC
;
A
#
# COMPACT_ATOMS: atom_id res chain seq x y z
N MET A 1 -21.34 47.05 -29.97
CA MET A 1 -21.51 46.53 -28.58
C MET A 1 -22.35 45.25 -28.60
N ARG A 2 -21.77 44.09 -28.29
CA ARG A 2 -22.51 42.93 -27.77
C ARG A 2 -21.70 42.42 -26.57
N LYS A 3 -22.10 42.86 -25.37
CA LYS A 3 -21.57 42.33 -24.10
C LYS A 3 -22.03 40.88 -23.99
N SER A 4 -21.18 39.90 -24.30
CA SER A 4 -21.44 38.52 -23.90
C SER A 4 -21.25 38.42 -22.38
N ARG A 5 -22.35 38.55 -21.62
CA ARG A 5 -22.37 38.15 -20.21
C ARG A 5 -22.03 36.66 -20.18
N VAL A 6 -20.83 36.32 -19.70
CA VAL A 6 -20.45 34.94 -19.41
C VAL A 6 -21.23 34.53 -18.16
N GLY A 7 -22.30 33.76 -18.35
CA GLY A 7 -23.10 33.22 -17.25
C GLY A 7 -22.36 32.08 -16.55
N TRP A 8 -22.39 32.07 -15.22
CA TRP A 8 -21.81 31.06 -14.33
C TRP A 8 -22.51 29.67 -14.38
N SER A 9 -23.46 29.46 -15.31
CA SER A 9 -24.32 28.28 -15.37
C SER A 9 -23.63 27.01 -15.88
N GLY A 10 -22.65 27.11 -16.78
CA GLY A 10 -21.88 25.95 -17.29
C GLY A 10 -21.00 25.25 -16.23
N PRO A 11 -20.21 26.00 -15.45
CA PRO A 11 -19.47 25.48 -14.31
C PRO A 11 -20.37 24.83 -13.25
N LEU A 12 -21.54 25.43 -12.99
CA LEU A 12 -22.51 24.95 -11.99
C LEU A 12 -23.12 23.59 -12.39
N VAL A 13 -23.47 23.39 -13.65
CA VAL A 13 -23.98 22.10 -14.16
C VAL A 13 -22.89 21.02 -14.12
N CYS A 14 -21.64 21.36 -14.41
CA CYS A 14 -20.53 20.40 -14.30
C CYS A 14 -20.29 19.98 -12.84
N LEU A 15 -20.44 20.90 -11.88
CA LEU A 15 -20.37 20.61 -10.45
C LEU A 15 -21.51 19.71 -9.97
N ILE A 16 -22.74 19.93 -10.46
CA ILE A 16 -23.90 19.09 -10.12
C ILE A 16 -23.75 17.66 -10.68
N LEU A 17 -23.27 17.52 -11.92
CA LEU A 17 -23.02 16.21 -12.52
C LEU A 17 -21.85 15.47 -11.85
N LEU A 18 -20.82 16.19 -11.38
CA LEU A 18 -19.75 15.62 -10.54
C LEU A 18 -20.30 15.09 -9.21
N ALA A 19 -21.26 15.78 -8.60
CA ALA A 19 -21.93 15.33 -7.37
C ALA A 19 -22.79 14.06 -7.61
N MET A 20 -23.47 13.95 -8.75
CA MET A 20 -24.25 12.75 -9.11
C MET A 20 -23.37 11.52 -9.38
N VAL A 21 -22.22 11.70 -10.02
CA VAL A 21 -21.20 10.63 -10.18
C VAL A 21 -20.69 10.17 -8.81
N GLY A 22 -20.49 11.09 -7.88
CA GLY A 22 -20.16 10.78 -6.49
C GLY A 22 -21.23 9.93 -5.79
N MET A 23 -22.52 10.24 -5.97
CA MET A 23 -23.63 9.45 -5.41
C MET A 23 -23.73 8.04 -5.99
N GLY A 24 -23.52 7.88 -7.31
CA GLY A 24 -23.50 6.57 -7.97
C GLY A 24 -22.35 5.67 -7.50
N LEU A 25 -21.18 6.27 -7.24
CA LEU A 25 -20.02 5.57 -6.69
C LEU A 25 -20.31 5.06 -5.27
N GLN A 26 -20.98 5.88 -4.46
CA GLN A 26 -21.38 5.52 -3.10
C GLN A 26 -22.35 4.34 -3.06
N ALA A 27 -23.29 4.26 -4.00
CA ALA A 27 -24.24 3.14 -4.08
C ALA A 27 -23.57 1.79 -4.40
N VAL A 28 -22.58 1.79 -5.31
CA VAL A 28 -21.80 0.58 -5.64
C VAL A 28 -20.96 0.12 -4.45
N ILE A 29 -20.32 1.07 -3.73
CA ILE A 29 -19.56 0.79 -2.51
C ILE A 29 -20.47 0.22 -1.42
N ALA A 30 -21.67 0.78 -1.24
CA ALA A 30 -22.64 0.29 -0.25
C ALA A 30 -23.09 -1.15 -0.53
N ALA A 31 -23.39 -1.49 -1.80
CA ALA A 31 -23.79 -2.84 -2.18
C ALA A 31 -22.68 -3.88 -1.97
N HIS A 32 -21.42 -3.50 -2.21
CA HIS A 32 -20.28 -4.36 -1.93
C HIS A 32 -20.11 -4.61 -0.43
N ARG A 33 -20.20 -3.55 0.40
CA ARG A 33 -20.08 -3.63 1.86
C ARG A 33 -21.07 -4.61 2.51
N VAL A 34 -22.31 -4.69 2.00
CA VAL A 34 -23.32 -5.64 2.53
C VAL A 34 -22.87 -7.10 2.38
N ARG A 35 -22.16 -7.45 1.30
CA ARG A 35 -21.76 -8.84 1.03
C ARG A 35 -20.55 -9.32 1.82
N VAL A 36 -19.67 -8.38 2.19
CA VAL A 36 -18.41 -8.66 2.90
C VAL A 36 -18.48 -8.33 4.39
N ARG A 37 -19.66 -7.94 4.89
CA ARG A 37 -19.87 -7.54 6.28
C ARG A 37 -19.55 -8.70 7.23
N GLY A 38 -18.79 -8.42 8.28
CA GLY A 38 -18.33 -9.41 9.26
C GLY A 38 -17.15 -10.28 8.82
N ILE A 39 -16.73 -10.19 7.56
CA ILE A 39 -15.51 -10.85 7.06
C ILE A 39 -14.35 -9.87 7.20
N PRO A 40 -13.28 -10.23 7.90
CA PRO A 40 -12.13 -9.36 8.07
C PRO A 40 -11.30 -9.26 6.79
N ASP A 41 -10.33 -8.33 6.82
CA ASP A 41 -9.31 -8.20 5.77
C ASP A 41 -8.54 -9.52 5.56
N ASP A 42 -7.86 -9.63 4.40
CA ASP A 42 -7.15 -10.84 3.95
C ASP A 42 -6.32 -11.55 5.04
N PHE A 43 -5.71 -10.84 5.98
CA PHE A 43 -4.96 -11.43 7.09
C PHE A 43 -5.39 -10.82 8.43
N PRO A 44 -6.42 -11.38 9.09
CA PRO A 44 -6.96 -10.84 10.33
C PRO A 44 -5.89 -10.80 11.44
N PRO A 45 -5.83 -9.73 12.25
CA PRO A 45 -4.94 -9.69 13.40
C PRO A 45 -5.43 -10.66 14.50
N PRO A 46 -4.56 -11.05 15.45
CA PRO A 46 -4.99 -11.78 16.64
C PRO A 46 -6.06 -11.01 17.42
N VAL A 47 -7.07 -11.72 17.91
CA VAL A 47 -8.15 -11.19 18.76
C VAL A 47 -8.14 -11.96 20.07
N ASN A 48 -8.02 -11.25 21.18
CA ASN A 48 -7.99 -11.82 22.52
C ASN A 48 -9.30 -12.59 22.80
N GLY A 49 -9.17 -13.86 23.18
CA GLY A 49 -10.30 -14.75 23.44
C GLY A 49 -10.97 -15.31 22.19
N ALA A 50 -10.40 -15.12 20.99
CA ALA A 50 -10.85 -15.78 19.75
C ALA A 50 -9.99 -17.00 19.39
N ASP A 51 -8.76 -17.09 19.92
CA ASP A 51 -7.81 -18.20 19.76
C ASP A 51 -8.11 -19.38 20.70
N VAL A 52 -9.40 -19.67 20.88
CA VAL A 52 -9.90 -20.73 21.76
C VAL A 52 -10.68 -21.79 20.99
N PRO A 53 -10.84 -23.01 21.52
CA PRO A 53 -11.74 -24.00 20.93
C PRO A 53 -13.15 -23.43 20.76
N LEU A 54 -13.74 -23.63 19.57
CA LEU A 54 -15.02 -23.01 19.23
C LEU A 54 -16.19 -23.66 19.98
N LEU A 55 -16.14 -24.97 20.22
CA LEU A 55 -17.33 -25.75 20.55
C LEU A 55 -17.65 -25.73 22.05
N GLY A 56 -18.86 -25.25 22.39
CA GLY A 56 -19.39 -25.24 23.74
C GLY A 56 -20.86 -25.66 23.82
N VAL A 57 -21.32 -25.97 25.02
CA VAL A 57 -22.72 -26.32 25.29
C VAL A 57 -23.20 -25.79 26.64
N ASN A 58 -24.42 -25.29 26.68
CA ASN A 58 -25.09 -24.92 27.92
C ASN A 58 -25.60 -26.16 28.64
N VAL A 59 -25.51 -26.16 29.96
CA VAL A 59 -25.87 -27.30 30.79
C VAL A 59 -26.70 -26.87 31.99
N ALA A 60 -27.47 -27.82 32.52
CA ALA A 60 -28.14 -27.70 33.81
C ALA A 60 -27.74 -28.90 34.67
N LEU A 61 -26.46 -28.96 35.06
CA LEU A 61 -25.84 -30.10 35.74
C LEU A 61 -26.43 -30.39 37.13
N GLY A 62 -27.03 -29.37 37.76
CA GLY A 62 -27.72 -29.52 39.04
C GLY A 62 -28.93 -30.47 39.01
N GLN A 63 -29.48 -30.77 37.82
CA GLN A 63 -30.65 -31.64 37.68
C GLN A 63 -30.33 -33.14 37.84
N TYR A 64 -29.07 -33.54 37.69
CA TYR A 64 -28.67 -34.95 37.68
C TYR A 64 -28.37 -35.47 39.10
N ASP A 65 -28.42 -36.78 39.31
CA ASP A 65 -27.69 -37.39 40.42
C ASP A 65 -26.20 -37.57 40.06
N ASP A 66 -25.39 -38.11 40.96
CA ASP A 66 -23.92 -38.17 40.76
C ASP A 66 -23.52 -39.07 39.57
N GLU A 67 -24.24 -40.17 39.36
CA GLU A 67 -23.98 -41.10 38.26
C GLU A 67 -24.39 -40.51 36.91
N ALA A 68 -25.59 -39.91 36.84
CA ALA A 68 -26.07 -39.24 35.65
C ALA A 68 -25.23 -37.99 35.33
N LEU A 69 -24.73 -37.28 36.35
CA LEU A 69 -23.84 -36.13 36.18
C LEU A 69 -22.53 -36.54 35.53
N SER A 70 -21.88 -37.59 36.05
CA SER A 70 -20.64 -38.11 35.46
C SER A 70 -20.88 -38.62 34.03
N THR A 71 -22.00 -39.29 33.78
CA THR A 71 -22.39 -39.76 32.44
C THR A 71 -22.62 -38.61 31.45
N ALA A 72 -23.29 -37.55 31.88
CA ALA A 72 -23.53 -36.38 31.05
C ALA A 72 -22.22 -35.69 30.67
N LEU A 73 -21.31 -35.47 31.64
CA LEU A 73 -20.00 -34.88 31.40
C LEU A 73 -19.13 -35.74 30.45
N ALA A 74 -19.12 -37.06 30.64
CA ALA A 74 -18.42 -37.97 29.74
C ALA A 74 -18.96 -37.91 28.30
N ARG A 75 -20.29 -37.80 28.12
CA ARG A 75 -20.90 -37.62 26.79
C ARG A 75 -20.57 -36.26 26.17
N ILE A 76 -20.45 -35.21 26.97
CA ILE A 76 -20.07 -33.88 26.50
C ILE A 76 -18.62 -33.88 26.02
N GLU A 77 -17.68 -34.39 26.82
CA GLU A 77 -16.26 -34.49 26.46
C GLU A 77 -16.06 -35.40 25.24
N ALA A 78 -16.71 -36.57 25.20
CA ALA A 78 -16.60 -37.51 24.08
C ALA A 78 -17.11 -36.94 22.75
N ALA A 79 -18.06 -36.00 22.77
CA ALA A 79 -18.54 -35.32 21.57
C ALA A 79 -17.65 -34.15 21.12
N GLY A 80 -16.50 -33.93 21.77
CA GLY A 80 -15.54 -32.90 21.43
C GLY A 80 -15.91 -31.49 21.92
N PHE A 81 -16.91 -31.35 22.80
CA PHE A 81 -17.20 -30.07 23.44
C PHE A 81 -16.06 -29.72 24.41
N THR A 82 -15.59 -28.48 24.36
CA THR A 82 -14.59 -27.98 25.31
C THR A 82 -15.23 -27.10 26.37
N TRP A 83 -16.22 -26.27 26.00
CA TRP A 83 -16.81 -25.31 26.92
C TRP A 83 -18.12 -25.81 27.50
N VAL A 84 -18.24 -25.74 28.82
CA VAL A 84 -19.46 -26.07 29.56
C VAL A 84 -19.96 -24.80 30.25
N ARG A 85 -21.10 -24.29 29.82
CA ARG A 85 -21.71 -23.08 30.39
C ARG A 85 -22.79 -23.45 31.41
N GLN A 86 -22.51 -23.17 32.68
CA GLN A 86 -23.39 -23.51 33.82
C GLN A 86 -23.74 -22.25 34.61
N THR A 87 -25.02 -22.09 34.92
CA THR A 87 -25.51 -21.01 35.77
C THR A 87 -25.45 -21.38 37.25
N PHE A 88 -24.98 -20.44 38.06
CA PHE A 88 -24.97 -20.47 39.52
C PHE A 88 -25.79 -19.30 40.03
N TYR A 89 -26.93 -19.62 40.64
CA TYR A 89 -27.88 -18.63 41.12
C TYR A 89 -27.47 -18.13 42.51
N TRP A 90 -27.29 -16.82 42.63
CA TRP A 90 -26.83 -16.16 43.85
C TRP A 90 -27.77 -16.44 45.03
N ASP A 91 -29.08 -16.33 44.82
CA ASP A 91 -30.13 -16.56 45.83
C ASP A 91 -30.31 -18.02 46.28
N GLN A 92 -29.77 -18.97 45.51
CA GLN A 92 -29.74 -20.38 45.89
C GLN A 92 -28.49 -20.73 46.71
N ILE A 93 -27.45 -19.90 46.63
CA ILE A 93 -26.18 -20.10 47.33
C ILE A 93 -26.12 -19.22 48.59
N GLU A 94 -26.52 -17.95 48.51
CA GLU A 94 -26.59 -17.07 49.67
C GLU A 94 -27.92 -17.26 50.40
N THR A 95 -27.83 -17.85 51.58
CA THR A 95 -28.98 -18.02 52.48
C THR A 95 -29.53 -16.66 52.95
N PRO A 96 -30.81 -16.56 53.36
CA PRO A 96 -31.38 -15.33 53.90
C PRO A 96 -30.64 -14.75 55.11
N SER A 97 -29.85 -15.54 55.83
CA SER A 97 -28.98 -15.10 56.94
C SER A 97 -27.67 -14.45 56.48
N GLY A 98 -27.38 -14.41 55.17
CA GLY A 98 -26.14 -13.87 54.60
C GLY A 98 -24.94 -14.82 54.59
N SER A 99 -25.16 -16.10 54.92
CA SER A 99 -24.15 -17.17 54.81
C SER A 99 -24.27 -17.89 53.46
N PHE A 100 -23.16 -18.41 52.93
CA PHE A 100 -23.15 -19.18 51.68
C PHE A 100 -23.24 -20.68 51.92
N ASP A 101 -24.20 -21.35 51.28
CA ASP A 101 -24.28 -22.81 51.13
C ASP A 101 -23.74 -23.22 49.76
N TRP A 102 -22.54 -23.79 49.77
CA TRP A 102 -21.84 -24.19 48.55
C TRP A 102 -22.15 -25.62 48.09
N THR A 103 -22.97 -26.39 48.81
CA THR A 103 -23.10 -27.84 48.63
C THR A 103 -23.39 -28.26 47.19
N ALA A 104 -24.37 -27.62 46.53
CA ALA A 104 -24.72 -27.93 45.15
C ALA A 104 -23.63 -27.50 44.15
N ALA A 105 -23.03 -26.33 44.36
CA ALA A 105 -21.95 -25.81 43.52
C ALA A 105 -20.68 -26.66 43.63
N ASP A 106 -20.31 -27.06 44.85
CA ASP A 106 -19.18 -27.94 45.14
C ASP A 106 -19.32 -29.28 44.40
N ARG A 107 -20.53 -29.86 44.41
CA ARG A 107 -20.81 -31.12 43.70
C ARG A 107 -20.57 -31.01 42.19
N VAL A 108 -21.07 -29.93 41.58
CA VAL A 108 -20.91 -29.71 40.13
C VAL A 108 -19.46 -29.42 39.76
N VAL A 109 -18.78 -28.52 40.49
CA VAL A 109 -17.39 -28.15 40.20
C VAL A 109 -16.44 -29.32 40.45
N ALA A 110 -16.67 -30.11 41.51
CA ALA A 110 -15.89 -31.32 41.77
C ALA A 110 -16.07 -32.38 40.67
N ALA A 111 -17.29 -32.56 40.15
CA ALA A 111 -17.52 -33.47 39.03
C ALA A 111 -16.77 -33.01 37.76
N LEU A 112 -16.85 -31.72 37.42
CA LEU A 112 -16.13 -31.13 36.28
C LEU A 112 -14.61 -31.27 36.39
N ALA A 113 -14.04 -31.19 37.60
CA ALA A 113 -12.59 -31.34 37.82
C ALA A 113 -12.02 -32.72 37.42
N HIS A 114 -12.87 -33.73 37.21
CA HIS A 114 -12.46 -35.04 36.69
C HIS A 114 -12.28 -35.07 35.16
N PHE A 115 -12.67 -34.01 34.45
CA PHE A 115 -12.65 -33.91 32.99
C PHE A 115 -11.78 -32.71 32.56
N PRO A 116 -10.45 -32.87 32.47
CA PRO A 116 -9.51 -31.77 32.28
C PRO A 116 -9.62 -31.08 30.91
N ASP A 117 -10.25 -31.72 29.93
CA ASP A 117 -10.49 -31.14 28.61
C ASP A 117 -11.73 -30.22 28.59
N LEU A 118 -12.57 -30.29 29.64
CA LEU A 118 -13.73 -29.41 29.82
C LEU A 118 -13.36 -28.14 30.58
N ARG A 119 -13.88 -27.01 30.10
CA ARG A 119 -13.66 -25.66 30.65
C ARG A 119 -14.99 -25.03 31.06
N LEU A 120 -15.08 -24.64 32.33
CA LEU A 120 -16.29 -24.06 32.91
C LEU A 120 -16.41 -22.56 32.58
N ILE A 121 -17.53 -22.19 31.96
CA ILE A 121 -18.05 -20.81 31.91
C ILE A 121 -19.09 -20.70 33.03
N ALA A 122 -18.72 -20.06 34.14
CA ALA A 122 -19.60 -19.86 35.28
C ALA A 122 -20.46 -18.61 35.07
N VAL A 123 -21.77 -18.77 34.96
CA VAL A 123 -22.72 -17.65 34.87
C VAL A 123 -23.19 -17.32 36.27
N LEU A 124 -22.86 -16.13 36.74
CA LEU A 124 -23.35 -15.60 38.02
C LEU A 124 -24.62 -14.81 37.74
N ASP A 125 -25.75 -15.29 38.25
CA ASP A 125 -27.08 -14.74 37.95
C ASP A 125 -28.02 -14.82 39.18
N GLU A 126 -29.23 -14.29 39.06
CA GLU A 126 -30.29 -14.32 40.09
C GLU A 126 -31.50 -15.10 39.57
N SER A 127 -31.99 -16.08 40.33
CA SER A 127 -33.10 -16.92 39.84
C SER A 127 -34.41 -16.14 39.67
N ALA A 128 -34.64 -15.14 40.53
CA ALA A 128 -35.78 -14.23 40.48
C ALA A 128 -35.73 -13.22 39.31
N SER A 129 -34.62 -13.15 38.56
CA SER A 129 -34.47 -12.26 37.39
C SER A 129 -34.65 -10.76 37.69
N ALA A 130 -34.47 -10.36 38.95
CA ALA A 130 -34.51 -8.98 39.41
C ALA A 130 -33.10 -8.51 39.79
N PRO A 131 -32.63 -7.34 39.33
CA PRO A 131 -31.29 -6.88 39.65
C PRO A 131 -31.12 -6.69 41.17
N PRO A 132 -29.91 -6.93 41.71
CA PRO A 132 -29.66 -6.78 43.13
C PRO A 132 -29.95 -5.35 43.59
N ALA A 133 -30.71 -5.21 44.68
CA ALA A 133 -30.96 -3.90 45.30
C ALA A 133 -29.65 -3.23 45.78
N ASP A 134 -28.67 -4.04 46.17
CA ASP A 134 -27.31 -3.64 46.51
C ASP A 134 -26.30 -4.40 45.63
N PRO A 135 -25.76 -3.78 44.57
CA PRO A 135 -24.76 -4.39 43.70
C PRO A 135 -23.48 -4.83 44.43
N ASP A 136 -23.15 -4.24 45.59
CA ASP A 136 -21.95 -4.62 46.34
C ASP A 136 -22.09 -6.01 46.98
N ARG A 137 -23.31 -6.43 47.33
CA ARG A 137 -23.55 -7.80 47.82
C ARG A 137 -23.35 -8.84 46.72
N PHE A 138 -23.85 -8.56 45.51
CA PHE A 138 -23.62 -9.42 44.35
C PHE A 138 -22.12 -9.48 43.99
N ALA A 139 -21.41 -8.35 44.07
CA ALA A 139 -19.96 -8.32 43.88
C ALA A 139 -19.20 -9.11 44.95
N ALA A 140 -19.65 -9.08 46.21
CA ALA A 140 -19.08 -9.88 47.29
C ALA A 140 -19.30 -11.38 47.08
N PHE A 141 -20.48 -11.78 46.58
CA PHE A 141 -20.73 -13.15 46.12
C PHE A 141 -19.78 -13.56 44.98
N GLY A 142 -19.63 -12.71 43.96
CA GLY A 142 -18.67 -12.96 42.87
C GLY A 142 -17.24 -13.16 43.37
N ALA A 143 -16.77 -12.33 44.30
CA ALA A 143 -15.46 -12.51 44.93
C ALA A 143 -15.35 -13.81 45.73
N ALA A 144 -16.38 -14.17 46.51
CA ALA A 144 -16.39 -15.41 47.28
C ALA A 144 -16.39 -16.66 46.38
N PHE A 145 -17.15 -16.60 45.28
CA PHE A 145 -17.19 -17.65 44.26
C PHE A 145 -15.82 -17.80 43.59
N ALA A 146 -15.21 -16.69 43.15
CA ALA A 146 -13.90 -16.72 42.50
C ALA A 146 -12.79 -17.21 43.46
N ALA A 147 -12.78 -16.74 44.71
CA ALA A 147 -11.83 -17.19 45.72
C ALA A 147 -11.92 -18.70 46.00
N ARG A 148 -13.10 -19.30 45.78
CA ARG A 148 -13.34 -20.73 45.98
C ARG A 148 -12.99 -21.57 44.75
N TYR A 149 -13.29 -21.09 43.54
CA TYR A 149 -13.29 -21.91 42.32
C TYR A 149 -12.39 -21.42 41.18
N SER A 150 -11.51 -20.42 41.40
CA SER A 150 -10.65 -19.87 40.34
C SER A 150 -9.79 -20.91 39.62
N ALA A 151 -9.39 -21.99 40.29
CA ALA A 151 -8.62 -23.07 39.67
C ALA A 151 -9.43 -23.93 38.68
N GLN A 152 -10.77 -23.88 38.72
CA GLN A 152 -11.67 -24.68 37.90
C GLN A 152 -12.49 -23.85 36.90
N VAL A 153 -12.61 -22.54 37.12
CA VAL A 153 -13.41 -21.65 36.27
C VAL A 153 -12.50 -21.02 35.22
N ALA A 154 -12.85 -21.23 33.94
CA ALA A 154 -12.10 -20.66 32.83
C ALA A 154 -12.61 -19.27 32.42
N ALA A 155 -13.89 -18.98 32.63
CA ALA A 155 -14.48 -17.67 32.38
C ALA A 155 -15.70 -17.40 33.28
N TYR A 156 -15.92 -16.14 33.63
CA TYR A 156 -17.06 -15.68 34.40
C TYR A 156 -18.00 -14.84 33.54
N GLN A 157 -19.26 -15.24 33.42
CA GLN A 157 -20.30 -14.41 32.82
C GLN A 157 -21.09 -13.72 33.93
N ILE A 158 -21.20 -12.39 33.86
CA ILE A 158 -21.91 -11.60 34.87
C ILE A 158 -23.31 -11.25 34.34
N TRP A 159 -24.33 -11.88 34.92
CA TRP A 159 -25.75 -11.80 34.56
C TRP A 159 -26.10 -12.45 33.21
N ASP A 160 -27.39 -12.53 32.89
CA ASP A 160 -27.88 -12.95 31.57
C ASP A 160 -29.11 -12.14 31.12
N GLU A 161 -29.10 -11.69 29.86
CA GLU A 161 -30.20 -10.95 29.21
C GLU A 161 -30.72 -9.67 29.89
N PRO A 162 -29.88 -8.78 30.47
CA PRO A 162 -30.33 -7.57 31.17
C PRO A 162 -30.97 -6.52 30.22
N ASN A 163 -31.02 -6.82 28.92
CA ASN A 163 -31.67 -6.03 27.89
C ASN A 163 -33.14 -6.41 27.66
N LEU A 164 -33.68 -7.36 28.45
CA LEU A 164 -35.10 -7.69 28.52
C LEU A 164 -35.66 -7.32 29.90
N ALA A 165 -36.84 -6.69 29.96
CA ALA A 165 -37.49 -6.30 31.21
C ALA A 165 -37.76 -7.51 32.12
N GLU A 166 -38.21 -8.63 31.55
CA GLU A 166 -38.46 -9.88 32.29
C GLU A 166 -37.20 -10.42 32.99
N ARG A 167 -36.03 -10.09 32.47
CA ARG A 167 -34.71 -10.48 32.97
C ARG A 167 -34.02 -9.36 33.75
N TRP A 168 -34.76 -8.30 34.06
CA TRP A 168 -34.31 -7.12 34.79
C TRP A 168 -35.41 -6.52 35.69
N GLY A 169 -36.15 -7.37 36.41
CA GLY A 169 -37.13 -6.96 37.43
C GLY A 169 -38.47 -6.43 36.92
N GLY A 170 -38.80 -6.63 35.64
CA GLY A 170 -40.07 -6.28 35.00
C GLY A 170 -40.26 -4.79 34.69
N GLY A 171 -39.28 -3.95 35.01
CA GLY A 171 -39.27 -2.51 34.71
C GLY A 171 -38.42 -2.16 33.50
N PRO A 172 -38.25 -0.85 33.20
CA PRO A 172 -37.39 -0.42 32.11
C PRO A 172 -35.95 -0.92 32.26
N VAL A 173 -35.35 -1.40 31.17
CA VAL A 173 -33.97 -1.84 31.14
C VAL A 173 -33.01 -0.66 31.35
N ASN A 174 -31.89 -0.92 32.05
CA ASN A 174 -30.98 0.12 32.50
C ASN A 174 -29.51 -0.26 32.24
N PRO A 175 -28.97 0.04 31.04
CA PRO A 175 -27.58 -0.28 30.70
C PRO A 175 -26.56 0.33 31.68
N PRO A 176 -26.67 1.59 32.15
CA PRO A 176 -25.77 2.12 33.18
C PRO A 176 -25.79 1.34 34.50
N ALA A 177 -26.96 0.87 34.95
CA ALA A 177 -27.04 0.05 36.17
C ALA A 177 -26.37 -1.33 35.99
N TYR A 178 -26.56 -1.96 34.82
CA TYR A 178 -25.83 -3.17 34.51
C TYR A 178 -24.32 -2.93 34.39
N ALA A 179 -23.88 -1.80 33.81
CA ALA A 179 -22.47 -1.44 33.75
C ALA A 179 -21.84 -1.26 35.14
N ASP A 180 -22.56 -0.66 36.10
CA ASP A 180 -22.11 -0.56 37.50
C ASP A 180 -22.01 -1.94 38.18
N LEU A 181 -23.02 -2.81 37.99
CA LEU A 181 -23.00 -4.19 38.49
C LEU A 181 -21.81 -4.97 37.91
N LEU A 182 -21.59 -4.88 36.59
CA LEU A 182 -20.48 -5.51 35.88
C LEU A 182 -19.14 -5.01 36.42
N ALA A 183 -18.96 -3.69 36.53
CA ALA A 183 -17.71 -3.08 37.00
C ALA A 183 -17.34 -3.52 38.42
N ARG A 184 -18.30 -3.48 39.35
CA ARG A 184 -18.09 -3.88 40.75
C ARG A 184 -17.76 -5.36 40.86
N THR A 185 -18.55 -6.20 40.19
CA THR A 185 -18.40 -7.66 40.25
C THR A 185 -17.11 -8.12 39.58
N ALA A 186 -16.80 -7.63 38.38
CA ALA A 186 -15.55 -7.93 37.68
C ALA A 186 -14.33 -7.52 38.50
N SER A 187 -14.36 -6.33 39.13
CA SER A 187 -13.27 -5.84 39.99
C SER A 187 -13.15 -6.66 41.28
N ALA A 188 -14.26 -7.18 41.81
CA ALA A 188 -14.26 -8.03 42.99
C ALA A 188 -13.73 -9.43 42.68
N ILE A 189 -14.14 -10.02 41.55
CA ILE A 189 -13.61 -11.28 41.03
C ILE A 189 -12.11 -11.14 40.78
N ARG A 190 -11.65 -10.10 40.06
CA ARG A 190 -10.23 -9.91 39.74
C ARG A 190 -9.31 -9.70 40.95
N ARG A 191 -9.86 -9.31 42.10
CA ARG A 191 -9.12 -9.24 43.37
C ARG A 191 -8.90 -10.62 43.99
N ALA A 192 -9.81 -11.57 43.75
CA ALA A 192 -9.71 -12.95 44.20
C ALA A 192 -8.97 -13.84 43.17
N ASP A 193 -9.12 -13.53 41.89
CA ASP A 193 -8.52 -14.22 40.76
C ASP A 193 -7.97 -13.21 39.74
N ALA A 194 -6.67 -12.93 39.80
CA ALA A 194 -6.04 -11.89 38.99
C ALA A 194 -6.11 -12.16 37.48
N ASP A 195 -6.24 -13.43 37.07
CA ASP A 195 -6.25 -13.88 35.69
C ASP A 195 -7.68 -14.10 35.14
N ALA A 196 -8.71 -13.77 35.92
CA ALA A 196 -10.11 -14.01 35.57
C ALA A 196 -10.49 -13.41 34.21
N PHE A 197 -11.03 -14.25 33.33
CA PHE A 197 -11.62 -13.86 32.05
C PHE A 197 -13.11 -13.55 32.23
N ILE A 198 -13.51 -12.31 31.94
CA ILE A 198 -14.85 -11.78 32.22
C ILE A 198 -15.63 -11.60 30.91
N LEU A 199 -16.80 -12.23 30.84
CA LEU A 199 -17.80 -12.03 29.80
C LEU A 199 -18.86 -11.03 30.29
N THR A 200 -19.33 -10.17 29.38
CA THR A 200 -20.60 -9.46 29.61
C THR A 200 -21.75 -10.46 29.73
N ALA A 201 -22.92 -9.99 30.14
CA ALA A 201 -24.14 -10.76 30.08
C ALA A 201 -24.41 -11.18 28.63
N GLY A 202 -24.99 -12.36 28.44
CA GLY A 202 -25.49 -12.78 27.14
C GLY A 202 -26.65 -11.90 26.73
N LEU A 203 -26.43 -10.97 25.80
CA LEU A 203 -27.48 -10.07 25.34
C LEU A 203 -28.50 -10.83 24.46
N ALA A 204 -29.78 -10.74 24.82
CA ALA A 204 -30.85 -11.36 24.06
C ALA A 204 -31.08 -10.65 22.72
N PRO A 205 -31.24 -11.37 21.60
CA PRO A 205 -31.50 -10.74 20.32
C PRO A 205 -32.95 -10.26 20.27
N THR A 206 -33.13 -8.95 20.11
CA THR A 206 -34.44 -8.33 19.91
C THR A 206 -34.32 -7.16 18.95
N VAL A 207 -35.41 -6.84 18.25
CA VAL A 207 -35.51 -5.66 17.38
C VAL A 207 -36.14 -4.47 18.10
N GLU A 208 -36.48 -4.65 19.38
CA GLU A 208 -37.15 -3.64 20.18
C GLU A 208 -36.24 -2.45 20.50
N THR A 209 -36.84 -1.27 20.58
CA THR A 209 -36.15 -0.01 20.86
C THR A 209 -36.77 0.72 22.03
N GLY A 210 -37.56 0.01 22.83
CA GLY A 210 -38.41 0.55 23.88
C GLY A 210 -37.69 0.60 25.23
N PRO A 211 -38.33 1.19 26.24
CA PRO A 211 -37.77 1.21 27.58
C PRO A 211 -37.80 -0.18 28.23
N GLN A 212 -38.74 -1.06 27.87
CA GLN A 212 -38.86 -2.40 28.45
C GLN A 212 -37.84 -3.38 27.88
N ASN A 213 -37.63 -3.37 26.56
CA ASN A 213 -36.65 -4.23 25.90
C ASN A 213 -35.85 -3.40 24.90
N LEU A 214 -34.56 -3.69 24.80
CA LEU A 214 -33.65 -2.97 23.93
C LEU A 214 -32.81 -3.95 23.11
N SER A 215 -32.70 -3.69 21.81
CA SER A 215 -31.80 -4.39 20.90
C SER A 215 -30.42 -4.56 21.52
N ASP A 216 -29.89 -5.78 21.44
CA ASP A 216 -28.56 -6.18 21.89
C ASP A 216 -27.46 -5.22 21.41
N ALA A 217 -27.48 -4.84 20.13
CA ALA A 217 -26.51 -3.90 19.57
C ALA A 217 -26.61 -2.50 20.21
N ARG A 218 -27.84 -2.01 20.42
CA ARG A 218 -28.07 -0.71 21.06
C ARG A 218 -27.72 -0.75 22.54
N TYR A 219 -28.07 -1.82 23.24
CA TYR A 219 -27.75 -2.02 24.65
C TYR A 219 -26.24 -2.03 24.84
N LEU A 220 -25.49 -2.78 24.02
CA LEU A 220 -24.02 -2.79 24.03
C LEU A 220 -23.42 -1.40 23.80
N ALA A 221 -23.94 -0.64 22.83
CA ALA A 221 -23.48 0.74 22.61
C ALA A 221 -23.69 1.60 23.86
N ARG A 222 -24.84 1.45 24.56
CA ARG A 222 -25.08 2.14 25.83
C ARG A 222 -24.15 1.67 26.96
N LEU A 223 -23.70 0.41 26.96
CA LEU A 223 -22.70 -0.05 27.92
C LEU A 223 -21.33 0.60 27.70
N TYR A 224 -20.91 0.72 26.43
CA TYR A 224 -19.70 1.47 26.09
C TYR A 224 -19.82 2.94 26.49
N GLU A 225 -20.96 3.60 26.21
CA GLU A 225 -21.24 4.97 26.66
C GLU A 225 -21.19 5.12 28.18
N ALA A 226 -21.60 4.10 28.93
CA ALA A 226 -21.53 4.05 30.39
C ALA A 226 -20.13 3.73 30.93
N GLY A 227 -19.13 3.49 30.07
CA GLY A 227 -17.75 3.23 30.48
C GLY A 227 -17.46 1.78 30.88
N ALA A 228 -18.24 0.81 30.38
CA ALA A 228 -18.07 -0.61 30.74
C ALA A 228 -16.80 -1.28 30.17
N ALA A 229 -16.17 -0.70 29.14
CA ALA A 229 -15.10 -1.34 28.36
C ALA A 229 -13.95 -1.96 29.18
N PRO A 230 -13.44 -1.36 30.27
CA PRO A 230 -12.34 -1.94 31.04
C PRO A 230 -12.71 -3.17 31.88
N TYR A 231 -14.00 -3.49 32.00
CA TYR A 231 -14.50 -4.48 32.98
C TYR A 231 -14.90 -5.82 32.35
N PHE A 232 -14.66 -6.02 31.05
CA PHE A 232 -14.87 -7.30 30.36
C PHE A 232 -13.76 -7.56 29.33
N ASP A 233 -13.49 -8.85 29.08
CA ASP A 233 -12.53 -9.34 28.10
C ASP A 233 -13.18 -9.80 26.80
N ALA A 234 -14.46 -10.20 26.83
CA ALA A 234 -15.26 -10.48 25.64
C ALA A 234 -16.74 -10.13 25.83
N VAL A 235 -17.40 -9.82 24.71
CA VAL A 235 -18.85 -9.56 24.68
C VAL A 235 -19.60 -10.86 24.43
N ALA A 236 -20.60 -11.16 25.25
CA ALA A 236 -21.48 -12.31 25.03
C ALA A 236 -22.75 -11.91 24.25
N GLY A 237 -22.99 -12.58 23.12
CA GLY A 237 -24.20 -12.44 22.30
C GLY A 237 -24.93 -13.76 22.11
N LYS A 238 -26.15 -13.72 21.58
CA LYS A 238 -26.97 -14.93 21.36
C LYS A 238 -27.47 -15.01 19.91
N PRO A 239 -26.66 -15.51 18.95
CA PRO A 239 -27.00 -15.52 17.52
C PRO A 239 -27.92 -16.69 17.15
N TYR A 240 -29.18 -16.66 17.55
CA TYR A 240 -30.14 -17.68 17.08
C TYR A 240 -30.42 -17.57 15.58
N GLY A 241 -30.64 -18.72 14.93
CA GLY A 241 -30.93 -18.76 13.49
C GLY A 241 -32.34 -18.28 13.11
N PHE A 242 -33.27 -18.32 14.07
CA PHE A 242 -34.68 -17.98 13.90
C PHE A 242 -35.30 -18.65 12.66
N TYR A 243 -35.82 -17.86 11.72
CA TYR A 243 -36.53 -18.32 10.52
C TYR A 243 -35.63 -18.45 9.27
N SER A 244 -34.30 -18.41 9.44
CA SER A 244 -33.35 -18.38 8.34
C SER A 244 -32.21 -19.36 8.54
N GLY A 245 -31.60 -19.82 7.45
CA GLY A 245 -30.41 -20.67 7.51
C GLY A 245 -29.14 -19.88 7.84
N PRO A 246 -28.03 -20.57 8.14
CA PRO A 246 -26.75 -19.97 8.50
C PRO A 246 -26.14 -19.09 7.41
N ASP A 247 -26.56 -19.21 6.15
CA ASP A 247 -26.04 -18.42 5.03
C ASP A 247 -26.79 -17.09 4.79
N ASP A 248 -27.79 -16.74 5.61
CA ASP A 248 -28.44 -15.43 5.51
C ASP A 248 -27.47 -14.32 5.96
N ARG A 249 -26.87 -13.61 4.99
CA ARG A 249 -25.87 -12.55 5.23
C ARG A 249 -26.47 -11.16 5.50
N ARG A 250 -27.79 -11.04 5.64
CA ARG A 250 -28.40 -9.76 6.01
C ARG A 250 -28.01 -9.42 7.44
N VAL A 251 -27.43 -8.24 7.64
CA VAL A 251 -27.05 -7.71 8.95
C VAL A 251 -27.83 -6.41 9.14
N ASP A 252 -28.89 -6.44 9.93
CA ASP A 252 -29.77 -5.30 10.13
C ASP A 252 -30.33 -5.31 11.55
N ASP A 253 -30.41 -4.14 12.19
CA ASP A 253 -30.92 -4.02 13.56
C ASP A 253 -32.41 -4.39 13.68
N GLY A 254 -33.17 -4.32 12.58
CA GLY A 254 -34.57 -4.74 12.49
C GLY A 254 -34.77 -6.20 12.05
N LEU A 255 -33.70 -7.01 11.95
CA LEU A 255 -33.77 -8.41 11.56
C LEU A 255 -33.18 -9.34 12.64
N LEU A 256 -33.87 -10.46 12.87
CA LEU A 256 -33.43 -11.56 13.73
C LEU A 256 -32.91 -12.71 12.86
N ASN A 257 -31.61 -12.99 12.94
CA ASN A 257 -30.95 -14.12 12.28
C ASN A 257 -29.57 -14.39 12.90
N PHE A 258 -28.92 -15.45 12.44
CA PHE A 258 -27.58 -15.85 12.90
C PHE A 258 -26.52 -14.76 12.66
N SER A 259 -26.57 -14.07 11.51
CA SER A 259 -25.61 -13.01 11.15
C SER A 259 -25.72 -11.75 12.01
N ARG A 260 -26.74 -11.62 12.84
CA ARG A 260 -26.93 -10.47 13.74
C ARG A 260 -25.75 -10.29 14.71
N LEU A 261 -25.00 -11.34 15.03
CA LEU A 261 -23.79 -11.26 15.86
C LEU A 261 -22.78 -10.21 15.36
N ILE A 262 -22.74 -10.00 14.04
CA ILE A 262 -21.88 -9.01 13.39
C ILE A 262 -22.19 -7.59 13.88
N LEU A 263 -23.43 -7.27 14.26
CA LEU A 263 -23.78 -5.96 14.83
C LEU A 263 -23.04 -5.69 16.13
N LEU A 264 -22.88 -6.70 17.00
CA LEU A 264 -22.12 -6.54 18.24
C LEU A 264 -20.66 -6.25 17.93
N ARG A 265 -20.07 -7.01 17.00
CA ARG A 265 -18.69 -6.77 16.54
C ARG A 265 -18.51 -5.36 15.99
N GLU A 266 -19.46 -4.85 15.21
CA GLU A 266 -19.38 -3.51 14.66
C GLU A 266 -19.51 -2.41 15.71
N VAL A 267 -20.33 -2.61 16.75
CA VAL A 267 -20.36 -1.72 17.90
C VAL A 267 -18.98 -1.71 18.58
N MET A 268 -18.37 -2.88 18.83
CA MET A 268 -17.02 -2.94 19.42
C MET A 268 -16.00 -2.18 18.56
N LEU A 269 -16.01 -2.37 17.24
CA LEU A 269 -15.13 -1.65 16.31
C LEU A 269 -15.35 -0.13 16.36
N ALA A 270 -16.61 0.33 16.48
CA ALA A 270 -16.95 1.75 16.55
C ALA A 270 -16.42 2.43 17.84
N TYR A 271 -16.30 1.67 18.94
CA TYR A 271 -15.74 2.14 20.22
C TYR A 271 -14.25 1.82 20.39
N GLY A 272 -13.59 1.26 19.37
CA GLY A 272 -12.15 0.97 19.38
C GLY A 272 -11.74 -0.29 20.13
N ASP A 273 -12.68 -1.19 20.45
CA ASP A 273 -12.46 -2.44 21.19
C ASP A 273 -12.31 -3.64 20.22
N ALA A 274 -11.50 -3.46 19.18
CA ALA A 274 -11.35 -4.42 18.08
C ALA A 274 -10.55 -5.68 18.47
N ASP A 275 -9.76 -5.59 19.53
CA ASP A 275 -8.87 -6.63 20.04
C ASP A 275 -9.57 -7.66 20.94
N LYS A 276 -10.83 -7.43 21.32
CA LYS A 276 -11.63 -8.38 22.11
C LYS A 276 -12.58 -9.22 21.26
N ALA A 277 -12.79 -10.46 21.67
CA ALA A 277 -13.67 -11.39 20.99
C ALA A 277 -15.16 -11.14 21.29
N VAL A 278 -16.02 -11.71 20.44
CA VAL A 278 -17.43 -11.94 20.73
C VAL A 278 -17.63 -13.43 20.98
N TRP A 279 -18.27 -13.80 22.09
CA TRP A 279 -18.61 -15.18 22.40
C TRP A 279 -20.12 -15.38 22.20
N ALA A 280 -20.52 -16.49 21.58
CA ALA A 280 -21.93 -16.84 21.48
C ALA A 280 -22.32 -17.64 22.73
N SER A 281 -23.08 -17.03 23.65
CA SER A 281 -23.46 -17.70 24.90
C SER A 281 -24.63 -18.67 24.71
N HIS A 282 -25.47 -18.44 23.70
CA HIS A 282 -26.54 -19.34 23.28
C HIS A 282 -26.80 -19.19 21.79
N TRP A 283 -26.98 -20.29 21.08
CA TRP A 283 -27.38 -20.27 19.68
C TRP A 283 -27.89 -21.63 19.23
N GLY A 284 -28.52 -21.66 18.05
CA GLY A 284 -29.01 -22.88 17.40
C GLY A 284 -30.28 -22.63 16.59
N TRP A 285 -30.84 -23.73 16.08
CA TRP A 285 -32.16 -23.81 15.47
C TRP A 285 -33.05 -24.71 16.32
N ASN A 286 -34.32 -24.36 16.44
CA ASN A 286 -35.26 -25.11 17.25
C ASN A 286 -35.94 -26.17 16.38
N ALA A 287 -35.92 -27.43 16.79
CA ALA A 287 -36.58 -28.53 16.10
C ALA A 287 -37.50 -29.29 17.06
N LEU A 288 -38.71 -28.77 17.25
CA LEU A 288 -39.76 -29.47 17.97
C LEU A 288 -40.42 -30.52 17.05
N PRO A 289 -40.88 -31.67 17.60
CA PRO A 289 -41.61 -32.67 16.83
C PRO A 289 -42.85 -32.10 16.12
N ASP A 290 -43.22 -32.68 14.97
CA ASP A 290 -44.40 -32.26 14.20
C ASP A 290 -45.72 -32.39 15.00
N ASP A 291 -45.76 -33.30 15.98
CA ASP A 291 -46.89 -33.55 16.87
C ASP A 291 -46.78 -32.80 18.22
N TRP A 292 -45.92 -31.78 18.31
CA TRP A 292 -45.71 -31.01 19.54
C TRP A 292 -47.01 -30.36 20.06
N ALA A 293 -47.44 -30.80 21.25
CA ALA A 293 -48.63 -30.30 21.93
C ALA A 293 -48.34 -29.25 23.01
N GLY A 294 -47.07 -28.88 23.22
CA GLY A 294 -46.62 -27.93 24.22
C GLY A 294 -46.67 -26.47 23.76
N THR A 295 -45.94 -25.61 24.46
CA THR A 295 -45.83 -24.19 24.11
C THR A 295 -45.04 -24.04 22.81
N PRO A 296 -45.50 -23.22 21.83
CA PRO A 296 -44.80 -23.04 20.56
C PRO A 296 -43.46 -22.31 20.75
N SER A 297 -42.51 -22.60 19.85
CA SER A 297 -41.19 -21.95 19.88
C SER A 297 -41.24 -20.49 19.43
N PRO A 298 -40.77 -19.53 20.25
CA PRO A 298 -40.60 -18.14 19.82
C PRO A 298 -39.39 -17.95 18.87
N TRP A 299 -38.52 -18.96 18.74
CA TRP A 299 -37.34 -18.94 17.89
C TRP A 299 -37.57 -19.51 16.48
N GLY A 300 -38.84 -19.68 16.08
CA GLY A 300 -39.18 -20.42 14.87
C GLY A 300 -39.00 -21.93 15.05
N GLY A 301 -39.16 -22.70 13.97
CA GLY A 301 -39.09 -24.15 14.00
C GLY A 301 -38.59 -24.73 12.67
N THR A 302 -37.87 -25.85 12.76
CA THR A 302 -37.40 -26.66 11.62
C THR A 302 -37.42 -28.15 11.99
N ASP A 303 -37.08 -29.05 11.08
CA ASP A 303 -36.93 -30.48 11.38
C ASP A 303 -35.53 -30.81 11.93
N GLU A 304 -35.37 -31.97 12.57
CA GLU A 304 -34.09 -32.36 13.21
C GLU A 304 -32.93 -32.49 12.22
N ALA A 305 -33.18 -32.94 10.99
CA ALA A 305 -32.14 -33.09 9.98
C ALA A 305 -31.66 -31.71 9.51
N THR A 306 -32.58 -30.77 9.29
CA THR A 306 -32.24 -29.38 8.98
C THR A 306 -31.54 -28.69 10.15
N GLN A 307 -31.95 -28.91 11.39
CA GLN A 307 -31.26 -28.40 12.59
C GLN A 307 -29.80 -28.88 12.64
N ALA A 308 -29.56 -30.17 12.44
CA ALA A 308 -28.22 -30.75 12.44
C ALA A 308 -27.35 -30.14 11.32
N ALA A 309 -27.89 -30.06 10.09
CA ALA A 309 -27.20 -29.49 8.95
C ALA A 309 -26.88 -27.99 9.13
N TYR A 310 -27.83 -27.20 9.63
CA TYR A 310 -27.63 -25.78 9.89
C TYR A 310 -26.63 -25.52 11.01
N THR A 311 -26.65 -26.33 12.06
CA THR A 311 -25.69 -26.23 13.17
C THR A 311 -24.25 -26.45 12.70
N VAL A 312 -23.99 -27.51 11.92
CA VAL A 312 -22.66 -27.78 11.36
C VAL A 312 -22.24 -26.69 10.36
N ALA A 313 -23.14 -26.25 9.49
CA ALA A 313 -22.86 -25.19 8.52
C ALA A 313 -22.56 -23.84 9.21
N ALA A 314 -23.22 -23.55 10.34
CA ALA A 314 -22.95 -22.35 11.14
C ALA A 314 -21.57 -22.38 11.80
N LEU A 315 -21.17 -23.52 12.38
CA LEU A 315 -19.83 -23.73 12.96
C LEU A 315 -18.75 -23.59 11.89
N ALA A 316 -18.95 -24.22 10.73
CA ALA A 316 -18.03 -24.12 9.59
C ALA A 316 -17.92 -22.67 9.08
N ARG A 317 -19.05 -21.95 8.99
CA ARG A 317 -19.07 -20.54 8.58
C ARG A 317 -18.35 -19.66 9.60
N ALA A 318 -18.63 -19.81 10.90
CA ALA A 318 -17.97 -19.02 11.95
C ALA A 318 -16.46 -19.25 11.96
N ARG A 319 -16.00 -20.51 11.87
CA ARG A 319 -14.57 -20.87 11.78
C ARG A 319 -13.89 -20.28 10.54
N ALA A 320 -14.60 -20.13 9.42
CA ALA A 320 -14.04 -19.61 8.18
C ALA A 320 -14.12 -18.08 8.04
N GLU A 321 -15.20 -17.46 8.52
CA GLU A 321 -15.52 -16.06 8.26
C GLU A 321 -15.35 -15.16 9.48
N TRP A 322 -15.40 -15.70 10.71
CA TRP A 322 -15.47 -14.92 11.96
C TRP A 322 -14.31 -15.22 12.91
N PRO A 323 -13.05 -14.89 12.54
CA PRO A 323 -11.89 -15.08 13.41
C PRO A 323 -11.86 -14.15 14.63
N TRP A 324 -12.90 -13.33 14.81
CA TRP A 324 -13.15 -12.49 15.97
C TRP A 324 -14.15 -13.14 16.95
N VAL A 325 -14.69 -14.31 16.63
CA VAL A 325 -15.55 -15.10 17.51
C VAL A 325 -14.70 -16.07 18.32
N GLY A 326 -14.96 -16.12 19.63
CA GLY A 326 -14.40 -17.14 20.52
C GLY A 326 -15.36 -18.31 20.73
N ALA A 327 -15.61 -18.72 21.97
CA ALA A 327 -16.49 -19.86 22.22
C ALA A 327 -17.91 -19.64 21.67
N MET A 328 -18.45 -20.68 21.05
CA MET A 328 -19.83 -20.77 20.56
C MET A 328 -20.58 -21.87 21.30
N VAL A 329 -21.43 -21.46 22.23
CA VAL A 329 -22.12 -22.32 23.19
C VAL A 329 -23.53 -22.63 22.70
N LEU A 330 -23.76 -23.88 22.28
CA LEU A 330 -25.07 -24.37 21.85
C LEU A 330 -26.11 -24.29 22.97
N GLU A 331 -27.38 -24.10 22.59
CA GLU A 331 -28.44 -23.67 23.53
C GLU A 331 -28.64 -24.59 24.74
N HIS A 332 -28.65 -25.92 24.62
CA HIS A 332 -28.60 -26.85 25.78
C HIS A 332 -28.22 -28.28 25.40
N PHE A 333 -27.42 -28.94 26.26
CA PHE A 333 -27.22 -30.39 26.24
C PHE A 333 -28.54 -31.11 26.57
N GLN A 334 -29.08 -30.80 27.75
CA GLN A 334 -30.43 -31.17 28.19
C GLN A 334 -30.98 -30.05 29.08
N PRO A 335 -32.10 -29.40 28.72
CA PRO A 335 -32.63 -28.27 29.47
C PRO A 335 -33.41 -28.73 30.72
N ALA A 336 -33.21 -28.07 31.85
CA ALA A 336 -33.99 -28.31 33.08
C ALA A 336 -35.32 -27.51 33.05
N VAL A 337 -36.19 -27.82 32.09
CA VAL A 337 -37.52 -27.21 31.94
C VAL A 337 -38.62 -28.26 31.85
N ALA A 338 -39.88 -27.85 32.03
CA ALA A 338 -41.03 -28.73 31.85
C ALA A 338 -41.05 -29.38 30.44
N HIS A 339 -41.57 -30.60 30.35
CA HIS A 339 -41.57 -31.39 29.11
C HIS A 339 -42.38 -30.76 27.96
N ASP A 340 -43.25 -29.79 28.24
CA ASP A 340 -44.03 -29.01 27.28
C ASP A 340 -43.37 -27.67 26.90
N GLY A 341 -42.17 -27.41 27.40
CA GLY A 341 -41.40 -26.20 27.14
C GLY A 341 -40.67 -26.22 25.79
N PRO A 342 -40.64 -25.09 25.04
CA PRO A 342 -40.11 -25.07 23.67
C PRO A 342 -38.58 -25.24 23.59
N ARG A 343 -37.85 -25.10 24.70
CA ARG A 343 -36.40 -25.30 24.74
C ARG A 343 -35.97 -26.74 24.44
N TRP A 344 -36.86 -27.72 24.63
CA TRP A 344 -36.62 -29.10 24.19
C TRP A 344 -36.29 -29.19 22.70
N GLY A 345 -36.79 -28.25 21.89
CA GLY A 345 -36.45 -28.19 20.47
C GLY A 345 -34.95 -27.98 20.19
N PHE A 346 -34.17 -27.42 21.11
CA PHE A 346 -32.72 -27.23 20.96
C PHE A 346 -31.85 -28.33 21.59
N ALA A 347 -32.43 -29.19 22.43
CA ALA A 347 -31.67 -30.14 23.22
C ALA A 347 -30.82 -31.05 22.34
N LEU A 348 -29.59 -31.36 22.77
CA LEU A 348 -28.76 -32.38 22.12
C LEU A 348 -29.16 -33.79 22.56
N VAL A 349 -29.71 -33.91 23.77
CA VAL A 349 -30.21 -35.14 24.36
C VAL A 349 -31.69 -34.96 24.73
N GLY A 350 -32.54 -35.88 24.26
CA GLY A 350 -33.97 -35.88 24.50
C GLY A 350 -34.35 -36.08 25.98
N PRO A 351 -35.62 -35.88 26.34
CA PRO A 351 -36.10 -36.06 27.72
C PRO A 351 -35.96 -37.51 28.23
N ASP A 352 -35.90 -38.48 27.32
CA ASP A 352 -35.68 -39.90 27.56
C ASP A 352 -34.20 -40.30 27.63
N GLY A 353 -33.28 -39.33 27.47
CA GLY A 353 -31.84 -39.57 27.45
C GLY A 353 -31.29 -40.04 26.10
N ALA A 354 -32.11 -40.09 25.05
CA ALA A 354 -31.70 -40.43 23.69
C ALA A 354 -30.90 -39.30 23.03
N LEU A 355 -29.85 -39.65 22.30
CA LEU A 355 -29.08 -38.69 21.51
C LEU A 355 -29.90 -38.23 20.30
N ARG A 356 -29.89 -36.93 20.02
CA ARG A 356 -30.58 -36.35 18.86
C ARG A 356 -29.63 -36.17 17.67
N PRO A 357 -30.13 -36.11 16.42
CA PRO A 357 -29.27 -36.01 15.23
C PRO A 357 -28.25 -34.86 15.26
N VAL A 358 -28.59 -33.74 15.90
CA VAL A 358 -27.69 -32.60 16.07
C VAL A 358 -26.46 -32.94 16.93
N TYR A 359 -26.59 -33.82 17.94
CA TYR A 359 -25.46 -34.27 18.76
C TYR A 359 -24.44 -35.04 17.89
N GLU A 360 -24.93 -36.03 17.14
CA GLU A 360 -24.08 -36.87 16.27
C GLU A 360 -23.39 -36.03 15.19
N ALA A 361 -24.11 -35.09 14.58
CA ALA A 361 -23.57 -34.21 13.55
C ALA A 361 -22.47 -33.28 14.09
N VAL A 362 -22.63 -32.75 15.30
CA VAL A 362 -21.63 -31.90 15.96
C VAL A 362 -20.42 -32.72 16.39
N SER A 363 -20.61 -33.92 16.95
CA SER A 363 -19.53 -34.83 17.32
C SER A 363 -18.67 -35.21 16.11
N ALA A 364 -19.31 -35.62 15.01
CA ALA A 364 -18.63 -35.96 13.76
C ALA A 364 -17.89 -34.75 13.15
N TRP A 365 -18.46 -33.55 13.27
CA TRP A 365 -17.78 -32.33 12.84
C TRP A 365 -16.53 -32.03 13.68
N ALA A 366 -16.60 -32.17 15.01
CA ALA A 366 -15.49 -31.94 15.93
C ALA A 366 -14.34 -32.94 15.70
N GLU A 367 -14.66 -34.24 15.55
CA GLU A 367 -13.68 -35.29 15.24
C GLU A 367 -12.96 -35.08 13.90
N ALA A 368 -13.63 -34.45 12.93
CA ALA A 368 -13.07 -34.18 11.61
C ALA A 368 -12.15 -32.94 11.56
N LEU A 369 -12.04 -32.16 12.64
CA LEU A 369 -11.22 -30.95 12.65
C LEU A 369 -9.72 -31.28 12.63
N PRO A 370 -8.93 -30.64 11.75
CA PRO A 370 -7.49 -30.84 11.74
C PRO A 370 -6.83 -30.18 12.95
N ASP A 371 -5.75 -30.79 13.44
CA ASP A 371 -4.78 -30.17 14.34
C ASP A 371 -3.96 -29.10 13.59
N ALA A 372 -4.60 -27.97 13.33
CA ALA A 372 -4.06 -26.85 12.59
C ALA A 372 -4.83 -25.56 12.89
N ALA A 373 -4.12 -24.44 12.80
CA ALA A 373 -4.70 -23.11 12.99
C ALA A 373 -5.75 -22.80 11.89
N PRO A 374 -7.01 -22.51 12.22
CA PRO A 374 -7.99 -22.04 11.24
C PRO A 374 -7.64 -20.65 10.69
N PRO A 375 -8.45 -20.09 9.77
CA PRO A 375 -8.38 -18.69 9.39
C PRO A 375 -8.48 -17.77 10.62
N GLY A 376 -7.52 -16.87 10.78
CA GLY A 376 -7.37 -16.08 12.01
C GLY A 376 -5.96 -15.54 12.22
N GLY A 377 -5.79 -14.74 13.27
CA GLY A 377 -4.49 -14.27 13.73
C GLY A 377 -4.11 -14.96 15.03
N TYR A 378 -2.85 -15.37 15.16
CA TYR A 378 -2.33 -16.13 16.30
C TYR A 378 -1.04 -15.50 16.80
N PRO A 379 -0.91 -15.21 18.10
CA PRO A 379 0.34 -14.68 18.65
C PRO A 379 1.50 -15.64 18.38
N ALA A 380 2.74 -15.13 18.43
CA ALA A 380 3.94 -15.95 18.24
C ALA A 380 3.95 -17.20 19.13
N ARG A 381 3.39 -17.13 20.34
CA ARG A 381 3.15 -18.30 21.18
C ARG A 381 1.75 -18.85 20.94
N ASN A 382 1.63 -19.98 20.24
CA ASN A 382 0.35 -20.66 20.02
C ASN A 382 0.54 -22.19 19.93
N PRO A 383 -0.53 -23.00 20.03
CA PRO A 383 -0.43 -24.47 20.01
C PRO A 383 0.06 -25.06 18.68
N TRP A 384 -0.08 -24.33 17.57
CA TRP A 384 0.22 -24.84 16.22
C TRP A 384 1.60 -24.46 15.71
N VAL A 385 2.44 -23.80 16.54
CA VAL A 385 3.82 -23.46 16.21
C VAL A 385 4.81 -24.19 17.11
N THR A 386 5.89 -24.68 16.51
CA THR A 386 7.02 -25.28 17.22
C THR A 386 8.30 -24.55 16.84
N TYR A 387 9.07 -24.13 17.84
CA TYR A 387 10.36 -23.47 17.68
C TYR A 387 11.51 -24.43 18.01
N ARG A 388 12.60 -24.41 17.25
CA ARG A 388 13.82 -25.20 17.45
C ARG A 388 15.06 -24.31 17.31
N GLY A 389 16.09 -24.58 18.12
CA GLY A 389 17.25 -23.70 18.28
C GLY A 389 17.09 -22.76 19.49
N ASP A 390 17.80 -21.64 19.49
CA ASP A 390 17.84 -20.66 20.59
C ASP A 390 16.71 -19.61 20.49
N TRP A 391 15.48 -20.03 20.16
CA TRP A 391 14.35 -19.10 20.10
C TRP A 391 13.87 -18.71 21.50
N GLN A 392 13.67 -17.42 21.72
CA GLN A 392 13.01 -16.88 22.91
C GLN A 392 11.59 -16.50 22.55
N VAL A 393 10.60 -17.18 23.13
CA VAL A 393 9.17 -16.91 22.86
C VAL A 393 8.54 -16.26 24.08
N GLY A 394 8.09 -15.03 23.91
CA GLY A 394 7.39 -14.25 24.92
C GLY A 394 5.91 -14.01 24.56
N PRO A 395 5.16 -13.33 25.44
CA PRO A 395 3.75 -13.02 25.19
C PRO A 395 3.53 -12.03 24.04
N LEU A 396 4.55 -11.22 23.69
CA LEU A 396 4.45 -10.15 22.69
C LEU A 396 5.19 -10.46 21.37
N GLY A 397 5.81 -11.64 21.25
CA GLY A 397 6.57 -12.03 20.07
C GLY A 397 7.58 -13.13 20.36
N ALA A 398 8.28 -13.54 19.30
CA ALA A 398 9.40 -14.45 19.36
C ALA A 398 10.66 -13.78 18.80
N ASP A 399 11.79 -14.05 19.44
CA ASP A 399 13.10 -13.54 19.07
C ASP A 399 14.07 -14.69 18.77
N VAL A 400 14.95 -14.44 17.82
CA VAL A 400 15.99 -15.38 17.41
C VAL A 400 17.19 -15.15 18.33
N GLY A 401 17.62 -16.18 19.05
CA GLY A 401 18.83 -16.14 19.87
C GLY A 401 20.10 -16.28 19.02
N ALA A 402 21.25 -16.33 19.70
CA ALA A 402 22.52 -16.48 18.99
C ALA A 402 22.63 -17.90 18.42
N ASP A 403 23.26 -18.06 17.26
CA ASP A 403 23.59 -19.40 16.74
C ASP A 403 24.61 -20.08 17.67
N VAL A 404 24.13 -20.78 18.70
CA VAL A 404 24.96 -21.53 19.65
C VAL A 404 25.06 -22.98 19.18
N GLY A 405 26.27 -23.43 18.83
CA GLY A 405 26.54 -24.84 18.52
C GLY A 405 26.24 -25.30 17.09
N GLY A 406 25.90 -24.38 16.17
CA GLY A 406 25.69 -24.69 14.76
C GLY A 406 24.33 -25.30 14.42
N GLU A 407 23.40 -25.38 15.38
CA GLU A 407 21.99 -25.67 15.11
C GLU A 407 21.30 -24.45 14.51
N MET A 408 20.51 -24.67 13.46
CA MET A 408 19.78 -23.61 12.78
C MET A 408 18.49 -23.25 13.53
N ASN A 409 18.27 -21.95 13.72
CA ASN A 409 17.06 -21.42 14.32
C ASN A 409 15.85 -21.56 13.38
N THR A 410 14.93 -22.48 13.71
CA THR A 410 13.76 -22.81 12.87
C THR A 410 12.43 -22.70 13.63
N ALA A 411 11.37 -22.30 12.92
CA ALA A 411 10.00 -22.28 13.42
C ALA A 411 9.07 -22.98 12.43
N THR A 412 8.24 -23.91 12.91
CA THR A 412 7.29 -24.67 12.10
C THR A 412 5.86 -24.34 12.53
N PHE A 413 5.00 -23.91 11.61
CA PHE A 413 3.62 -23.53 11.88
C PHE A 413 2.63 -24.31 10.99
N ARG A 414 1.61 -24.93 11.60
CA ARG A 414 0.58 -25.72 10.91
C ARG A 414 -0.73 -24.95 10.82
N PHE A 415 -1.30 -24.85 9.62
CA PHE A 415 -2.56 -24.12 9.40
C PHE A 415 -3.49 -24.81 8.42
N ASP A 416 -4.77 -24.50 8.53
CA ASP A 416 -5.86 -24.92 7.64
C ASP A 416 -6.44 -23.68 6.94
N GLY A 417 -6.12 -23.53 5.66
CA GLY A 417 -6.49 -22.34 4.90
C GLY A 417 -5.96 -22.37 3.48
N SER A 418 -5.85 -21.20 2.85
CA SER A 418 -5.31 -21.09 1.48
C SER A 418 -4.26 -19.99 1.32
N ALA A 419 -3.96 -19.27 2.40
CA ALA A 419 -2.89 -18.29 2.44
C ALA A 419 -2.37 -18.11 3.87
N VAL A 420 -1.11 -17.69 4.00
CA VAL A 420 -0.45 -17.47 5.28
C VAL A 420 0.47 -16.26 5.21
N ALA A 421 0.49 -15.48 6.28
CA ALA A 421 1.32 -14.31 6.47
C ALA A 421 1.99 -14.32 7.85
N LEU A 422 3.07 -13.57 7.96
CA LEU A 422 3.80 -13.36 9.20
C LEU A 422 3.86 -11.86 9.49
N THR A 423 3.46 -11.47 10.69
CA THR A 423 3.70 -10.11 11.17
C THR A 423 5.07 -10.07 11.82
N VAL A 424 5.92 -9.20 11.27
CA VAL A 424 7.31 -9.05 11.72
C VAL A 424 7.57 -7.64 12.21
N ARG A 425 8.50 -7.51 13.17
CA ARG A 425 9.08 -6.23 13.55
C ARG A 425 10.30 -5.95 12.69
N ARG A 426 10.19 -4.99 11.78
CA ARG A 426 11.30 -4.51 10.96
C ARG A 426 12.02 -3.35 11.64
N GLY A 427 13.28 -3.16 11.29
CA GLY A 427 14.09 -2.08 11.82
C GLY A 427 15.42 -1.90 11.08
N PRO A 428 16.25 -0.92 11.51
CA PRO A 428 17.49 -0.57 10.84
C PRO A 428 18.63 -1.57 11.13
N TYR A 429 18.35 -2.86 10.96
CA TYR A 429 19.25 -3.98 11.21
C TYR A 429 19.22 -4.98 10.03
N ARG A 430 20.25 -5.82 9.93
CA ARG A 430 20.31 -6.91 8.93
C ARG A 430 19.64 -8.15 9.52
N GLY A 431 18.65 -8.70 8.84
CA GLY A 431 18.03 -9.97 9.20
C GLY A 431 17.18 -10.51 8.06
N PHE A 432 17.19 -11.83 7.89
CA PHE A 432 16.46 -12.53 6.85
C PHE A 432 15.74 -13.75 7.42
N LEU A 433 14.54 -14.02 6.94
CA LEU A 433 13.81 -15.26 7.22
C LEU A 433 13.63 -16.03 5.91
N TYR A 434 14.19 -17.23 5.81
CA TYR A 434 13.94 -18.13 4.68
C TYR A 434 12.71 -18.97 4.97
N VAL A 435 11.79 -19.07 4.00
CA VAL A 435 10.47 -19.65 4.26
C VAL A 435 10.12 -20.70 3.21
N THR A 436 9.68 -21.87 3.68
CA THR A 436 9.03 -22.87 2.83
C THR A 436 7.59 -23.12 3.28
N VAL A 437 6.75 -23.52 2.34
CA VAL A 437 5.39 -24.01 2.59
C VAL A 437 5.29 -25.38 1.92
N ASP A 438 4.98 -26.41 2.72
CA ASP A 438 4.94 -27.81 2.30
C ASP A 438 6.24 -28.28 1.63
N GLY A 439 7.38 -27.80 2.14
CA GLY A 439 8.72 -28.10 1.61
C GLY A 439 9.10 -27.37 0.31
N ALA A 440 8.19 -26.59 -0.27
CA ALA A 440 8.48 -25.74 -1.44
C ALA A 440 8.77 -24.30 -1.02
N PRO A 441 9.64 -23.55 -1.74
CA PRO A 441 9.87 -22.13 -1.46
C PRO A 441 8.55 -21.34 -1.48
N ALA A 442 8.28 -20.59 -0.41
CA ALA A 442 7.03 -19.85 -0.24
C ALA A 442 6.74 -18.95 -1.46
N ASN A 443 5.55 -19.09 -2.05
CA ASN A 443 5.22 -18.48 -3.34
C ASN A 443 4.90 -16.97 -3.26
N GLY A 444 4.73 -16.43 -2.05
CA GLY A 444 4.50 -15.01 -1.78
C GLY A 444 5.78 -14.21 -1.51
N LEU A 445 6.96 -14.83 -1.60
CA LEU A 445 8.25 -14.21 -1.30
C LEU A 445 9.22 -14.25 -2.50
N PRO A 446 10.14 -13.28 -2.60
CA PRO A 446 11.23 -13.31 -3.58
C PRO A 446 12.18 -14.48 -3.30
N ARG A 447 12.90 -14.89 -4.35
CA ARG A 447 13.86 -16.01 -4.28
C ARG A 447 15.28 -15.52 -4.45
N ASP A 448 16.20 -16.09 -3.67
CA ASP A 448 17.63 -15.86 -3.81
C ASP A 448 18.23 -16.65 -5.00
N GLN A 449 19.55 -16.58 -5.14
CA GLN A 449 20.29 -17.28 -6.21
C GLN A 449 20.24 -18.81 -6.11
N ASP A 450 19.98 -19.34 -4.91
CA ASP A 450 19.87 -20.77 -4.63
C ASP A 450 18.40 -21.25 -4.72
N GLY A 451 17.48 -20.34 -5.06
CA GLY A 451 16.05 -20.62 -5.21
C GLY A 451 15.27 -20.61 -3.89
N ARG A 452 15.89 -20.23 -2.77
CA ARG A 452 15.26 -20.14 -1.45
C ARG A 452 14.40 -18.89 -1.37
N ALA A 453 13.17 -19.03 -0.90
CA ALA A 453 12.28 -17.91 -0.67
C ALA A 453 12.68 -17.19 0.62
N TYR A 454 12.78 -15.86 0.59
CA TYR A 454 13.27 -15.08 1.72
C TYR A 454 12.43 -13.83 2.02
N LEU A 455 12.40 -13.45 3.29
CA LEU A 455 11.76 -12.25 3.83
C LEU A 455 12.84 -11.35 4.44
N VAL A 456 12.84 -10.08 4.07
CA VAL A 456 13.79 -9.07 4.57
C VAL A 456 13.23 -8.39 5.83
N LEU A 457 14.00 -8.36 6.92
CA LEU A 457 13.63 -7.71 8.19
C LEU A 457 14.04 -6.23 8.27
N TYR A 458 14.78 -5.73 7.28
CA TYR A 458 15.19 -4.34 7.22
C TYR A 458 14.02 -3.38 6.95
N ASP A 459 13.98 -2.31 7.72
CA ASP A 459 13.38 -1.03 7.33
C ASP A 459 14.19 0.12 7.92
N ARG A 460 14.06 1.33 7.37
CA ARG A 460 14.76 2.51 7.90
C ARG A 460 14.29 2.85 9.31
N ASP A 461 13.00 2.72 9.53
CA ASP A 461 12.33 3.08 10.78
C ASP A 461 11.80 1.79 11.43
N LEU A 462 11.70 1.74 12.76
CA LEU A 462 11.07 0.61 13.44
C LEU A 462 9.61 0.52 13.00
N ALA A 463 9.25 -0.59 12.37
CA ALA A 463 7.95 -0.76 11.74
C ALA A 463 7.43 -2.18 11.94
N VAL A 464 6.15 -2.32 12.26
CA VAL A 464 5.46 -3.60 12.22
C VAL A 464 4.89 -3.79 10.83
N ALA A 465 5.20 -4.92 10.19
CA ALA A 465 4.74 -5.22 8.85
C ALA A 465 4.21 -6.66 8.77
N THR A 466 3.00 -6.81 8.25
CA THR A 466 2.44 -8.13 7.89
C THR A 466 2.90 -8.47 6.49
N VAL A 467 3.73 -9.51 6.37
CA VAL A 467 4.29 -9.99 5.11
C VAL A 467 3.59 -11.28 4.72
N THR A 468 2.95 -11.27 3.56
CA THR A 468 2.39 -12.50 2.98
C THR A 468 3.53 -13.47 2.65
N LEU A 469 3.48 -14.67 3.22
CA LEU A 469 4.42 -15.76 2.93
C LEU A 469 3.96 -16.56 1.71
N ALA A 470 2.68 -16.94 1.68
CA ALA A 470 2.08 -17.68 0.58
C ALA A 470 0.59 -17.34 0.38
N ARG A 471 0.12 -17.47 -0.88
CA ARG A 471 -1.28 -17.31 -1.31
C ARG A 471 -1.62 -18.37 -2.36
N ASP A 472 -2.90 -18.48 -2.70
CA ASP A 472 -3.40 -19.38 -3.75
C ASP A 472 -2.99 -20.84 -3.52
N LEU A 473 -2.88 -21.23 -2.26
CA LEU A 473 -2.68 -22.62 -1.86
C LEU A 473 -3.99 -23.39 -2.05
N ALA A 474 -3.90 -24.70 -2.26
CA ALA A 474 -5.09 -25.55 -2.29
C ALA A 474 -5.78 -25.47 -0.91
N PRO A 475 -7.10 -25.27 -0.80
CA PRO A 475 -7.75 -25.22 0.51
C PRO A 475 -7.46 -26.47 1.34
N GLY A 476 -6.96 -26.30 2.56
CA GLY A 476 -6.73 -27.38 3.51
C GLY A 476 -5.48 -27.19 4.36
N LEU A 477 -4.94 -28.32 4.81
CA LEU A 477 -3.79 -28.39 5.72
C LEU A 477 -2.47 -28.05 5.00
N HIS A 478 -1.69 -27.16 5.62
CA HIS A 478 -0.38 -26.75 5.18
C HIS A 478 0.59 -26.60 6.36
N THR A 479 1.89 -26.72 6.06
CA THR A 479 2.97 -26.48 7.03
C THR A 479 3.93 -25.42 6.51
N VAL A 480 4.14 -24.37 7.29
CA VAL A 480 5.18 -23.36 7.06
C VAL A 480 6.42 -23.70 7.87
N GLU A 481 7.59 -23.64 7.25
CA GLU A 481 8.87 -23.70 7.94
C GLU A 481 9.63 -22.40 7.70
N VAL A 482 10.08 -21.76 8.78
CA VAL A 482 10.86 -20.52 8.77
C VAL A 482 12.24 -20.79 9.35
N LEU A 483 13.28 -20.44 8.60
CA LEU A 483 14.68 -20.46 9.00
C LEU A 483 15.18 -19.01 9.16
N ALA A 484 15.67 -18.65 10.34
CA ALA A 484 16.19 -17.31 10.59
C ALA A 484 17.70 -17.18 10.31
N GLU A 485 18.11 -16.04 9.75
CA GLU A 485 19.51 -15.63 9.59
C GLU A 485 19.65 -14.16 10.05
N GLY A 486 20.24 -13.96 11.23
CA GLY A 486 20.37 -12.65 11.88
C GLY A 486 19.07 -12.11 12.48
N GLY A 487 19.11 -10.89 12.99
CA GLY A 487 17.95 -10.23 13.63
C GLY A 487 17.82 -10.55 15.12
N GLU A 488 18.93 -10.91 15.75
CA GLU A 488 19.01 -11.24 17.17
C GLU A 488 18.74 -10.02 18.05
N GLY A 489 17.99 -10.21 19.13
CA GLY A 489 17.64 -9.14 20.07
C GLY A 489 16.56 -8.18 19.54
N GLN A 490 15.90 -8.50 18.41
CA GLN A 490 14.97 -7.59 17.74
C GLN A 490 13.49 -7.92 17.97
N TRP A 491 13.17 -9.12 18.47
CA TRP A 491 11.80 -9.64 18.60
C TRP A 491 11.09 -9.62 17.25
N SER A 492 11.73 -10.27 16.27
CA SER A 492 11.43 -10.12 14.85
C SER A 492 10.08 -10.72 14.44
N VAL A 493 9.54 -11.71 15.17
CA VAL A 493 8.24 -12.35 14.87
C VAL A 493 7.20 -11.93 15.91
N ILE A 494 6.05 -11.42 15.48
CA ILE A 494 4.98 -10.96 16.36
C ILE A 494 3.80 -11.93 16.37
N ASP A 495 3.26 -12.22 15.18
CA ASP A 495 2.07 -13.06 15.03
C ASP A 495 2.05 -13.78 13.67
N TRP A 496 1.36 -14.92 13.65
CA TRP A 496 1.05 -15.71 12.47
C TRP A 496 -0.37 -15.39 12.01
N ARG A 497 -0.60 -15.30 10.71
CA ARG A 497 -1.93 -15.00 10.17
C ARG A 497 -2.30 -15.97 9.07
N VAL A 498 -3.48 -16.54 9.19
CA VAL A 498 -4.04 -17.49 8.24
C VAL A 498 -5.21 -16.83 7.56
N ALA A 499 -5.23 -16.89 6.24
CA ALA A 499 -6.40 -16.59 5.46
C ALA A 499 -6.93 -17.87 4.85
N SER A 500 -8.25 -17.93 4.73
CA SER A 500 -8.87 -18.70 3.65
C SER A 500 -9.26 -17.73 2.56
N ALA A 501 -9.08 -18.14 1.30
CA ALA A 501 -9.70 -17.47 0.17
C ALA A 501 -11.17 -17.30 0.54
N PRO A 502 -11.70 -16.07 0.48
CA PRO A 502 -13.07 -15.87 0.91
C PRO A 502 -13.94 -16.83 0.10
N MET A 503 -14.89 -17.48 0.75
CA MET A 503 -15.93 -18.28 0.08
C MET A 503 -16.72 -17.45 -0.97
N ILE A 504 -16.48 -16.12 -0.99
CA ILE A 504 -16.94 -15.10 -1.95
C ILE A 504 -16.10 -15.02 -3.24
N ALA A 505 -15.00 -15.77 -3.39
CA ALA A 505 -14.27 -15.95 -4.65
C ALA A 505 -15.02 -16.85 -5.65
N ARG A 506 -16.33 -16.66 -5.81
CA ARG A 506 -17.09 -16.95 -7.04
C ARG A 506 -17.15 -15.65 -7.87
N PRO A 507 -17.34 -15.71 -9.20
CA PRO A 507 -16.99 -14.64 -10.15
C PRO A 507 -17.87 -13.38 -10.05
N GLY A 508 -17.72 -12.61 -8.97
CA GLY A 508 -18.44 -11.37 -8.67
C GLY A 508 -17.56 -10.13 -8.51
N HIS A 509 -16.26 -10.28 -8.28
CA HIS A 509 -15.31 -9.14 -8.25
C HIS A 509 -15.25 -8.39 -9.58
N ILE A 510 -15.58 -9.04 -10.69
CA ILE A 510 -15.65 -8.43 -12.03
C ILE A 510 -16.95 -7.62 -12.23
N ALA A 511 -18.01 -7.89 -11.44
CA ALA A 511 -19.31 -7.26 -11.65
C ALA A 511 -19.34 -5.77 -11.23
N TYR A 512 -18.46 -5.33 -10.33
CA TYR A 512 -18.44 -3.96 -9.78
C TYR A 512 -17.23 -3.12 -10.21
N THR A 513 -16.19 -3.73 -10.79
CA THR A 513 -15.03 -3.01 -11.36
C THR A 513 -15.41 -2.17 -12.58
N TRP A 514 -16.29 -2.66 -13.45
CA TRP A 514 -16.71 -1.93 -14.65
C TRP A 514 -17.57 -0.68 -14.36
N PRO A 515 -18.58 -0.72 -13.47
CA PRO A 515 -19.29 0.48 -13.01
C PRO A 515 -18.36 1.52 -12.36
N PHE A 516 -17.38 1.07 -11.56
CA PHE A 516 -16.39 1.93 -10.90
C PHE A 516 -15.52 2.69 -11.93
N ILE A 517 -14.99 1.97 -12.93
CA ILE A 517 -14.19 2.55 -14.02
C ILE A 517 -15.02 3.54 -14.86
N GLY A 518 -16.29 3.22 -15.14
CA GLY A 518 -17.19 4.10 -15.89
C GLY A 518 -17.47 5.44 -15.20
N LEU A 519 -17.70 5.43 -13.89
CA LEU A 519 -17.93 6.64 -13.09
C LEU A 519 -16.68 7.53 -12.99
N LEU A 520 -15.49 6.92 -12.87
CA LEU A 520 -14.22 7.65 -12.87
C LEU A 520 -13.98 8.37 -14.21
N GLY A 521 -14.28 7.70 -15.33
CA GLY A 521 -14.20 8.29 -16.67
C GLY A 521 -15.11 9.50 -16.87
N ALA A 522 -16.33 9.47 -16.31
CA ALA A 522 -17.28 10.58 -16.38
C ALA A 522 -16.82 11.81 -15.57
N GLY A 523 -16.23 11.62 -14.39
CA GLY A 523 -15.67 12.70 -13.58
C GLY A 523 -14.53 13.45 -14.27
N LEU A 524 -13.65 12.72 -14.95
CA LEU A 524 -12.54 13.30 -15.71
C LEU A 524 -13.04 14.17 -16.89
N ALA A 525 -14.12 13.73 -17.56
CA ALA A 525 -14.74 14.49 -18.64
C ALA A 525 -15.34 15.84 -18.15
N LEU A 526 -15.93 15.87 -16.96
CA LEU A 526 -16.55 17.08 -16.38
C LEU A 526 -15.51 18.11 -15.90
N LEU A 527 -14.39 17.66 -15.34
CA LEU A 527 -13.26 18.53 -14.99
C LEU A 527 -12.68 19.24 -16.23
N THR A 528 -12.64 18.52 -17.35
CA THR A 528 -12.20 19.04 -18.64
C THR A 528 -13.12 20.15 -19.17
N LEU A 529 -14.41 20.10 -18.85
CA LEU A 529 -15.39 21.13 -19.19
C LEU A 529 -15.28 22.38 -18.31
N LEU A 530 -14.88 22.25 -17.04
CA LEU A 530 -14.65 23.40 -16.14
C LEU A 530 -13.45 24.25 -16.61
N VAL A 531 -12.35 23.59 -17.00
CA VAL A 531 -11.16 24.24 -17.55
C VAL A 531 -11.46 25.00 -18.86
N ARG A 532 -12.48 24.56 -19.60
CA ARG A 532 -12.93 25.22 -20.84
C ARG A 532 -13.54 26.60 -20.58
N ASP A 533 -14.20 26.83 -19.45
CA ASP A 533 -14.97 28.06 -19.20
C ASP A 533 -14.13 29.22 -18.65
N VAL A 534 -13.01 28.95 -17.97
CA VAL A 534 -12.03 29.96 -17.49
C VAL A 534 -11.34 30.73 -18.64
N ARG A 535 -11.44 30.22 -19.87
CA ARG A 535 -10.75 30.72 -21.08
C ARG A 535 -11.30 32.04 -21.66
N ARG A 536 -12.30 32.67 -21.05
CA ARG A 536 -13.07 33.79 -21.63
C ARG A 536 -12.55 35.22 -21.31
N VAL A 537 -11.33 35.35 -20.78
CA VAL A 537 -10.68 36.62 -20.38
C VAL A 537 -9.89 37.25 -21.55
N ASP A 538 -9.75 38.59 -21.63
CA ASP A 538 -9.16 39.30 -22.79
C ASP A 538 -7.66 39.73 -22.71
N TRP A 539 -6.74 38.91 -23.22
CA TRP A 539 -5.27 39.04 -23.16
C TRP A 539 -4.51 39.63 -24.38
N GLU A 540 -5.16 40.08 -25.46
CA GLU A 540 -4.49 40.55 -26.72
C GLU A 540 -3.84 41.93 -26.52
N ALA A 541 -4.49 42.77 -25.70
CA ALA A 541 -4.03 44.13 -25.42
C ALA A 541 -2.65 44.18 -24.72
N LEU A 542 -2.27 43.09 -24.06
CA LEU A 542 -1.05 42.97 -23.25
C LEU A 542 0.18 42.59 -24.10
N LYS A 543 -0.05 41.84 -25.19
CA LYS A 543 0.97 41.31 -26.10
C LYS A 543 1.58 42.39 -27.00
N HIS A 544 0.77 43.33 -27.49
CA HIS A 544 1.22 44.39 -28.40
C HIS A 544 2.22 45.38 -27.77
N ARG A 545 2.18 45.58 -26.45
CA ARG A 545 3.09 46.48 -25.74
C ARG A 545 4.48 45.87 -25.48
N CYS A 546 4.57 44.55 -25.36
CA CYS A 546 5.84 43.86 -25.08
C CYS A 546 6.73 43.66 -26.33
N LEU A 547 6.15 43.60 -27.52
CA LEU A 547 6.88 43.30 -28.77
C LEU A 547 7.61 44.51 -29.40
N ALA A 548 7.50 45.71 -28.82
CA ALA A 548 8.05 46.95 -29.38
C ALA A 548 9.55 47.18 -29.10
N TRP A 549 10.20 46.32 -28.30
CA TRP A 549 11.61 46.48 -27.90
C TRP A 549 12.59 45.71 -28.82
N PRO A 550 13.89 46.07 -28.89
CA PRO A 550 14.90 45.26 -29.58
C PRO A 550 15.06 43.85 -28.97
N GLU A 551 15.33 42.84 -29.80
CA GLU A 551 15.41 41.43 -29.36
C GLU A 551 16.45 41.18 -28.26
N GLY A 552 17.62 41.83 -28.33
CA GLY A 552 18.64 41.74 -27.27
C GLY A 552 18.17 42.29 -25.92
N ALA A 553 17.38 43.37 -25.94
CA ALA A 553 16.78 43.95 -24.73
C ALA A 553 15.68 43.04 -24.15
N GLN A 554 14.89 42.39 -25.01
CA GLN A 554 13.89 41.40 -24.60
C GLN A 554 14.57 40.18 -23.93
N ALA A 555 15.66 39.66 -24.50
CA ALA A 555 16.41 38.54 -23.93
C ALA A 555 17.10 38.91 -22.61
N ALA A 556 17.73 40.09 -22.52
CA ALA A 556 18.36 40.59 -21.31
C ALA A 556 17.33 40.80 -20.18
N LEU A 557 16.14 41.34 -20.50
CA LEU A 557 15.06 41.50 -19.54
C LEU A 557 14.55 40.15 -19.03
N ILE A 558 14.29 39.19 -19.92
CA ILE A 558 13.86 37.83 -19.54
C ILE A 558 14.92 37.15 -18.67
N GLY A 559 16.19 37.23 -19.05
CA GLY A 559 17.30 36.68 -18.27
C GLY A 559 17.42 37.35 -16.89
N GLY A 560 17.34 38.68 -16.84
CA GLY A 560 17.39 39.45 -15.59
C GLY A 560 16.20 39.16 -14.67
N MET A 561 14.99 39.05 -15.21
CA MET A 561 13.80 38.68 -14.44
C MET A 561 13.83 37.22 -13.96
N THR A 562 14.41 36.32 -14.75
CA THR A 562 14.64 34.92 -14.34
C THR A 562 15.65 34.85 -13.20
N GLY A 563 16.74 35.62 -13.28
CA GLY A 563 17.73 35.74 -12.20
C GLY A 563 17.15 36.36 -10.93
N LEU A 564 16.32 37.41 -11.08
CA LEU A 564 15.61 38.03 -9.97
C LEU A 564 14.63 37.06 -9.31
N LEU A 565 13.84 36.32 -10.11
CA LEU A 565 12.95 35.27 -9.61
C LEU A 565 13.74 34.23 -8.81
N TRP A 566 14.85 33.73 -9.36
CA TRP A 566 15.66 32.69 -8.71
C TRP A 566 16.29 33.19 -7.40
N PHE A 567 16.88 34.38 -7.41
CA PHE A 567 17.49 34.98 -6.22
C PHE A 567 16.46 35.29 -5.14
N ALA A 568 15.33 35.91 -5.51
CA ALA A 568 14.26 36.23 -4.57
C ALA A 568 13.58 34.97 -4.01
N ALA A 569 13.40 33.94 -4.84
CA ALA A 569 12.88 32.64 -4.42
C ALA A 569 13.82 31.98 -3.40
N ALA A 570 15.12 31.91 -3.68
CA ALA A 570 16.12 31.37 -2.78
C ALA A 570 16.21 32.13 -1.44
N ALA A 571 15.88 33.42 -1.43
CA ALA A 571 15.92 34.28 -0.25
C ALA A 571 14.64 34.28 0.61
N SER A 572 13.47 33.87 0.07
CA SER A 572 12.17 34.03 0.76
C SER A 572 11.34 32.78 0.95
N TRP A 573 11.36 31.86 -0.02
CA TRP A 573 10.29 30.87 -0.10
C TRP A 573 10.50 29.75 0.93
N GLY A 574 9.44 29.40 1.67
CA GLY A 574 9.50 28.37 2.72
C GLY A 574 10.03 28.80 4.10
N ARG A 575 10.28 30.10 4.34
CA ARG A 575 10.61 30.62 5.69
C ARG A 575 9.62 31.65 6.23
N ASP A 576 9.09 32.54 5.39
CA ASP A 576 8.10 33.55 5.81
C ASP A 576 7.30 34.09 4.61
N TRP A 577 5.97 33.91 4.62
CA TRP A 577 5.07 34.35 3.54
C TRP A 577 4.89 35.86 3.49
N ALA A 578 5.29 36.59 4.54
CA ALA A 578 5.27 38.05 4.60
C ALA A 578 6.58 38.69 4.09
N SER A 579 7.57 37.90 3.65
CA SER A 579 8.87 38.42 3.20
C SER A 579 8.77 39.32 1.96
N PRO A 580 9.46 40.47 1.92
CA PRO A 580 9.56 41.30 0.72
C PRO A 580 10.07 40.52 -0.51
N CYS A 581 10.92 39.53 -0.30
CA CYS A 581 11.44 38.69 -1.38
C CYS A 581 10.37 37.73 -1.94
N PHE A 582 9.35 37.34 -1.16
CA PHE A 582 8.20 36.56 -1.65
C PHE A 582 7.37 37.40 -2.63
N VAL A 583 7.11 38.65 -2.25
CA VAL A 583 6.40 39.64 -3.07
C VAL A 583 7.15 39.91 -4.37
N VAL A 584 8.48 40.11 -4.30
CA VAL A 584 9.34 40.25 -5.49
C VAL A 584 9.26 39.02 -6.40
N SER A 585 9.24 37.81 -5.84
CA SER A 585 9.14 36.56 -6.62
C SER A 585 7.78 36.43 -7.32
N LEU A 586 6.70 36.86 -6.68
CA LEU A 586 5.36 36.89 -7.29
C LEU A 586 5.30 37.88 -8.47
N PHE A 587 5.81 39.10 -8.27
CA PHE A 587 5.87 40.10 -9.35
C PHE A 587 6.80 39.68 -10.49
N ALA A 588 7.95 39.07 -10.17
CA ALA A 588 8.85 38.51 -11.17
C ALA A 588 8.19 37.38 -11.98
N SER A 589 7.43 36.49 -11.32
CA SER A 589 6.67 35.42 -11.99
C SER A 589 5.60 35.96 -12.92
N VAL A 590 4.82 36.96 -12.46
CA VAL A 590 3.82 37.63 -13.30
C VAL A 590 4.49 38.30 -14.50
N GLY A 591 5.55 39.08 -14.30
CA GLY A 591 6.25 39.72 -15.40
C GLY A 591 6.87 38.72 -16.39
N LEU A 592 7.40 37.58 -15.90
CA LEU A 592 7.88 36.50 -16.78
C LEU A 592 6.75 35.86 -17.59
N ILE A 593 5.56 35.63 -17.00
CA ILE A 593 4.38 35.16 -17.74
C ILE A 593 4.02 36.13 -18.86
N LEU A 594 4.05 37.44 -18.59
CA LEU A 594 3.76 38.47 -19.59
C LEU A 594 4.78 38.49 -20.72
N LEU A 595 6.07 38.40 -20.38
CA LEU A 595 7.16 38.36 -21.36
C LEU A 595 7.13 37.09 -22.19
N PHE A 596 6.88 35.93 -21.57
CA PHE A 596 6.74 34.65 -22.28
C PHE A 596 5.49 34.61 -23.17
N ALA A 597 4.41 35.30 -22.81
CA ALA A 597 3.23 35.39 -23.66
C ALA A 597 3.55 36.11 -24.99
N ALA A 598 4.47 37.07 -24.94
CA ALA A 598 5.01 37.76 -26.10
C ALA A 598 6.09 36.94 -26.84
N ARG A 599 7.08 36.40 -26.12
CA ARG A 599 8.28 35.71 -26.63
C ARG A 599 8.47 34.33 -26.01
N LEU A 600 7.55 33.42 -26.34
CA LEU A 600 7.58 32.05 -25.85
C LEU A 600 8.86 31.31 -26.27
N ASP A 601 9.40 31.65 -27.43
CA ASP A 601 10.67 31.15 -27.95
C ASP A 601 11.86 31.43 -27.02
N LEU A 602 11.91 32.62 -26.40
CA LEU A 602 12.94 32.97 -25.41
C LEU A 602 12.70 32.27 -24.06
N GLY A 603 11.45 32.09 -23.65
CA GLY A 603 11.11 31.29 -22.46
C GLY A 603 11.52 29.83 -22.60
N LEU A 604 11.23 29.20 -23.74
CA LEU A 604 11.61 27.82 -24.02
C LEU A 604 13.13 27.64 -24.14
N ALA A 605 13.86 28.67 -24.62
CA ALA A 605 15.32 28.68 -24.61
C ALA A 605 15.88 28.82 -23.18
N MET A 606 15.28 29.64 -22.33
CA MET A 606 15.66 29.73 -20.91
C MET A 606 15.47 28.41 -20.17
N VAL A 607 14.40 27.65 -20.47
CA VAL A 607 14.24 26.29 -19.95
C VAL A 607 15.43 25.40 -20.35
N ALA A 608 15.82 25.39 -21.63
CA ALA A 608 16.96 24.58 -22.11
C ALA A 608 18.30 25.00 -21.48
N LEU A 609 18.52 26.30 -21.26
CA LEU A 609 19.71 26.84 -20.58
C LEU A 609 19.77 26.40 -19.11
N THR A 610 18.63 26.46 -18.41
CA THR A 610 18.54 26.20 -16.97
C THR A 610 18.32 24.73 -16.62
N ALA A 611 18.08 23.85 -17.61
CA ALA A 611 17.82 22.43 -17.43
C ALA A 611 18.78 21.71 -16.44
N PRO A 612 20.11 21.88 -16.50
CA PRO A 612 21.02 21.15 -15.61
C PRO A 612 21.00 21.63 -14.15
N PHE A 613 20.39 22.79 -13.85
CA PHE A 613 20.40 23.42 -12.53
C PHE A 613 19.17 23.06 -11.69
N TYR A 614 18.68 21.83 -11.82
CA TYR A 614 17.43 21.40 -11.16
C TYR A 614 17.58 21.08 -9.65
N LEU A 615 18.80 20.79 -9.18
CA LEU A 615 19.10 20.22 -7.85
C LEU A 615 19.06 21.23 -6.67
N HIS A 616 18.63 22.47 -6.87
CA HIS A 616 18.63 23.51 -5.83
C HIS A 616 17.24 24.03 -5.39
N PRO A 617 16.31 23.22 -4.84
CA PRO A 617 15.00 23.70 -4.39
C PRO A 617 14.86 23.89 -2.87
N ALA A 618 15.93 23.80 -2.07
CA ALA A 618 15.83 23.95 -0.61
C ALA A 618 15.33 25.37 -0.25
N GLY A 619 14.07 25.48 0.19
CA GLY A 619 13.42 26.77 0.45
C GLY A 619 12.80 27.43 -0.78
N MET A 620 12.10 26.70 -1.64
CA MET A 620 11.20 27.31 -2.65
C MET A 620 9.73 26.98 -2.37
N PHE A 621 8.80 27.63 -3.09
CA PHE A 621 7.34 27.72 -2.84
C PHE A 621 6.68 26.38 -2.45
N TYR A 622 7.28 25.29 -2.93
CA TYR A 622 7.29 23.97 -2.32
C TYR A 622 8.72 23.48 -2.47
N GLY A 623 9.25 22.61 -1.60
CA GLY A 623 10.49 21.86 -1.90
C GLY A 623 10.37 20.92 -3.13
N ALA A 624 9.49 21.23 -4.09
CA ALA A 624 8.98 20.36 -5.13
C ALA A 624 9.13 20.86 -6.58
N LEU A 625 9.44 22.15 -6.84
CA LEU A 625 9.71 22.65 -8.20
C LEU A 625 11.06 23.36 -8.28
N SER A 626 11.88 22.92 -9.24
CA SER A 626 13.17 23.55 -9.59
C SER A 626 13.01 24.72 -10.57
N LEU A 627 14.07 25.52 -10.78
CA LEU A 627 14.07 26.62 -11.75
C LEU A 627 13.54 26.24 -13.13
N PRO A 628 14.10 25.21 -13.82
CA PRO A 628 13.62 24.85 -15.16
C PRO A 628 12.16 24.41 -15.15
N GLN A 629 11.70 23.72 -14.09
CA GLN A 629 10.32 23.29 -13.96
C GLN A 629 9.36 24.48 -13.74
N ALA A 630 9.74 25.44 -12.90
CA ALA A 630 8.99 26.68 -12.72
C ALA A 630 8.88 27.44 -14.05
N LEU A 631 9.99 27.57 -14.80
CA LEU A 631 9.99 28.22 -16.11
C LEU A 631 9.10 27.50 -17.13
N ILE A 632 9.04 26.17 -17.13
CA ILE A 632 8.10 25.40 -17.97
C ILE A 632 6.65 25.74 -17.61
N VAL A 633 6.31 25.78 -16.32
CA VAL A 633 4.96 26.14 -15.86
C VAL A 633 4.61 27.58 -16.26
N LEU A 634 5.52 28.54 -16.07
CA LEU A 634 5.32 29.93 -16.49
C LEU A 634 5.16 30.04 -18.01
N CYS A 635 5.94 29.28 -18.80
CA CYS A 635 5.79 29.19 -20.25
C CYS A 635 4.43 28.58 -20.65
N ALA A 636 3.93 27.59 -19.91
CA ALA A 636 2.64 26.97 -20.16
C ALA A 636 1.48 27.93 -19.88
N ILE A 637 1.54 28.66 -18.76
CA ILE A 637 0.56 29.71 -18.44
C ILE A 637 0.57 30.78 -19.53
N ALA A 638 1.76 31.25 -19.93
CA ALA A 638 1.93 32.21 -21.01
C ALA A 638 1.40 31.70 -22.36
N TRP A 639 1.66 30.44 -22.70
CA TRP A 639 1.16 29.80 -23.91
C TRP A 639 -0.37 29.67 -23.90
N ALA A 640 -0.96 29.30 -22.76
CA ALA A 640 -2.41 29.20 -22.58
C ALA A 640 -3.09 30.57 -22.74
N ILE A 641 -2.48 31.61 -22.17
CA ILE A 641 -2.87 33.02 -22.35
C ILE A 641 -2.85 33.42 -23.83
N ARG A 642 -1.82 32.99 -24.58
CA ARG A 642 -1.66 33.31 -26.02
C ARG A 642 -2.68 32.60 -26.91
N HIS A 643 -3.03 31.34 -26.61
CA HIS A 643 -3.86 30.50 -27.49
C HIS A 643 -5.32 30.36 -27.06
N ARG A 644 -5.75 31.08 -26.02
CA ARG A 644 -7.12 31.14 -25.48
C ARG A 644 -8.28 31.20 -26.49
N LYS A 645 -8.09 31.81 -27.67
CA LYS A 645 -9.13 31.95 -28.73
C LYS A 645 -9.34 30.66 -29.55
N HIS A 646 -8.37 29.75 -29.56
CA HIS A 646 -8.41 28.49 -30.34
C HIS A 646 -8.86 27.28 -29.53
N PHE A 647 -9.20 27.48 -28.26
CA PHE A 647 -9.48 26.40 -27.31
C PHE A 647 -10.96 25.98 -27.23
N ALA A 648 -11.81 26.43 -28.17
CA ALA A 648 -13.18 25.93 -28.32
C ALA A 648 -13.14 24.50 -28.89
N LEU A 649 -12.91 23.52 -28.03
CA LEU A 649 -12.85 22.10 -28.41
C LEU A 649 -14.26 21.58 -28.69
N ALA A 650 -14.66 21.56 -29.96
CA ALA A 650 -15.67 20.60 -30.39
C ALA A 650 -15.03 19.19 -30.40
N PRO A 651 -15.76 18.12 -30.06
CA PRO A 651 -15.23 16.74 -30.13
C PRO A 651 -14.61 16.38 -31.49
N ARG A 652 -15.14 16.99 -32.57
CA ARG A 652 -14.62 16.87 -33.94
C ARG A 652 -13.24 17.51 -34.15
N ASP A 653 -12.90 18.56 -33.40
CA ASP A 653 -11.59 19.21 -33.48
C ASP A 653 -10.54 18.42 -32.68
N LEU A 654 -10.93 17.78 -31.57
CA LEU A 654 -10.06 16.86 -30.83
C LEU A 654 -9.75 15.60 -31.65
N ALA A 655 -10.74 15.00 -32.30
CA ALA A 655 -10.56 13.86 -33.19
C ALA A 655 -9.65 14.23 -34.39
N ARG A 656 -9.81 15.44 -34.97
CA ARG A 656 -8.91 15.96 -36.01
C ARG A 656 -7.49 16.22 -35.50
N ALA A 657 -7.32 16.76 -34.29
CA ALA A 657 -6.01 16.98 -33.69
C ALA A 657 -5.28 15.66 -33.37
N LEU A 658 -6.01 14.65 -32.87
CA LEU A 658 -5.48 13.31 -32.65
C LEU A 658 -5.15 12.62 -33.98
N ALA A 659 -5.98 12.78 -35.02
CA ALA A 659 -5.67 12.26 -36.36
C ALA A 659 -4.46 12.95 -37.01
N ALA A 660 -4.25 14.24 -36.75
CA ALA A 660 -3.10 15.01 -37.21
C ALA A 660 -1.82 14.82 -36.36
N SER A 661 -1.91 14.12 -35.23
CA SER A 661 -0.78 13.89 -34.33
C SER A 661 0.28 12.98 -34.97
N SER A 662 1.56 13.26 -34.69
CA SER A 662 2.65 12.38 -35.11
C SER A 662 2.66 11.10 -34.29
N TRP A 663 3.33 10.06 -34.79
CA TRP A 663 3.52 8.82 -34.03
C TRP A 663 4.24 9.07 -32.68
N ILE A 664 5.20 9.99 -32.66
CA ILE A 664 5.91 10.40 -31.44
C ILE A 664 4.92 11.04 -30.44
N ASP A 665 4.00 11.91 -30.89
CA ASP A 665 3.00 12.53 -30.02
C ASP A 665 2.11 11.46 -29.34
N ARG A 666 1.68 10.43 -30.10
CA ARG A 666 0.88 9.32 -29.55
C ARG A 666 1.65 8.50 -28.52
N LEU A 667 2.93 8.23 -28.77
CA LEU A 667 3.79 7.49 -27.84
C LEU A 667 4.07 8.27 -26.56
N VAL A 668 4.24 9.59 -26.63
CA VAL A 668 4.36 10.45 -25.44
C VAL A 668 3.09 10.39 -24.59
N ILE A 669 1.91 10.49 -25.21
CA ILE A 669 0.62 10.36 -24.49
C ILE A 669 0.49 8.97 -23.85
N GLY A 670 0.82 7.91 -24.59
CA GLY A 670 0.80 6.55 -24.07
C GLY A 670 1.75 6.36 -22.89
N TRP A 671 2.94 6.94 -22.96
CA TRP A 671 3.95 6.87 -21.90
C TRP A 671 3.51 7.63 -20.64
N LEU A 672 2.91 8.81 -20.78
CA LEU A 672 2.29 9.54 -19.66
C LEU A 672 1.10 8.79 -19.05
N GLY A 673 0.29 8.14 -19.89
CA GLY A 673 -0.81 7.28 -19.45
C GLY A 673 -0.30 6.11 -18.61
N ALA A 674 0.71 5.39 -19.10
CA ALA A 674 1.36 4.31 -18.37
C ALA A 674 1.93 4.79 -17.02
N ALA A 675 2.65 5.91 -17.01
CA ALA A 675 3.19 6.49 -15.78
C ALA A 675 2.11 6.88 -14.78
N THR A 676 0.99 7.43 -15.25
CA THR A 676 -0.15 7.82 -14.39
C THR A 676 -0.81 6.59 -13.78
N VAL A 677 -1.05 5.55 -14.57
CA VAL A 677 -1.64 4.29 -14.08
C VAL A 677 -0.72 3.61 -13.07
N ALA A 678 0.59 3.55 -13.36
CA ALA A 678 1.58 3.01 -12.43
C ALA A 678 1.65 3.80 -11.12
N ALA A 679 1.61 5.13 -11.17
CA ALA A 679 1.63 5.97 -9.98
C ALA A 679 0.38 5.83 -9.11
N LEU A 680 -0.80 5.63 -9.71
CA LEU A 680 -2.05 5.36 -8.98
C LEU A 680 -2.01 4.01 -8.25
N ALA A 681 -1.28 3.04 -8.80
CA ALA A 681 -1.11 1.70 -8.24
C ALA A 681 0.06 1.58 -7.26
N ALA A 682 0.89 2.62 -7.10
CA ALA A 682 2.09 2.59 -6.25
C ALA A 682 1.76 2.48 -4.76
N THR A 683 2.66 1.85 -4.00
CA THR A 683 2.56 1.70 -2.54
C THR A 683 2.76 3.05 -1.84
N ASP A 684 3.85 3.76 -2.13
CA ASP A 684 4.02 5.17 -1.75
C ASP A 684 3.55 6.08 -2.88
N ARG A 685 2.26 6.41 -2.83
CA ARG A 685 1.62 7.34 -3.77
C ARG A 685 2.23 8.73 -3.71
N ARG A 686 2.74 9.18 -2.56
CA ARG A 686 3.32 10.53 -2.43
C ARG A 686 4.62 10.63 -3.22
N ALA A 687 5.51 9.64 -3.06
CA ALA A 687 6.72 9.52 -3.86
C ALA A 687 6.37 9.38 -5.36
N ALA A 688 5.36 8.56 -5.68
CA ALA A 688 4.95 8.34 -7.07
C ALA A 688 4.41 9.59 -7.74
N PHE A 689 3.52 10.36 -7.10
CA PHE A 689 3.01 11.60 -7.66
C PHE A 689 4.09 12.67 -7.80
N PHE A 690 5.03 12.71 -6.87
CA PHE A 690 6.17 13.62 -6.94
C PHE A 690 7.02 13.34 -8.19
N GLU A 691 7.40 12.09 -8.43
CA GLU A 691 8.18 11.72 -9.61
C GLU A 691 7.37 11.82 -10.91
N LEU A 692 6.09 11.41 -10.88
CA LEU A 692 5.15 11.58 -11.98
C LEU A 692 5.10 13.04 -12.44
N LEU A 693 4.99 13.98 -11.51
CA LEU A 693 4.97 15.40 -11.84
C LEU A 693 6.34 15.87 -12.39
N THR A 694 7.42 15.53 -11.70
CA THR A 694 8.74 16.15 -11.93
C THR A 694 9.52 15.55 -13.10
N VAL A 695 9.34 14.27 -13.39
CA VAL A 695 10.06 13.52 -14.44
C VAL A 695 9.20 13.29 -15.68
N PHE A 696 7.87 13.18 -15.53
CA PHE A 696 6.98 12.89 -16.66
C PHE A 696 6.19 14.11 -17.12
N PHE A 697 5.28 14.64 -16.30
CA PHE A 697 4.34 15.66 -16.76
C PHE A 697 5.00 16.99 -17.08
N ILE A 698 5.89 17.51 -16.22
CA ILE A 698 6.53 18.80 -16.47
C ILE A 698 7.45 18.73 -17.71
N PRO A 699 8.33 17.72 -17.86
CA PRO A 699 9.13 17.59 -19.09
C PRO A 699 8.28 17.32 -20.34
N ALA A 700 7.18 16.57 -20.26
CA ALA A 700 6.28 16.39 -21.40
C ALA A 700 5.48 17.66 -21.74
N LEU A 701 5.16 18.49 -20.74
CA LEU A 701 4.60 19.81 -20.97
C LEU A 701 5.57 20.68 -21.77
N TYR A 702 6.87 20.61 -21.50
CA TYR A 702 7.89 21.27 -22.32
C TYR A 702 7.88 20.78 -23.77
N TYR A 703 7.75 19.47 -24.00
CA TYR A 703 7.57 18.89 -25.34
C TYR A 703 6.35 19.46 -26.06
N VAL A 704 5.18 19.53 -25.40
CA VAL A 704 3.95 20.08 -25.97
C VAL A 704 4.13 21.55 -26.34
N LEU A 705 4.78 22.34 -25.48
CA LEU A 705 5.05 23.75 -25.76
C LEU A 705 5.97 23.93 -26.97
N LEU A 706 7.02 23.11 -27.11
CA LEU A 706 7.90 23.11 -28.28
C LEU A 706 7.15 22.70 -29.56
N ARG A 707 6.29 21.68 -29.51
CA ARG A 707 5.48 21.22 -30.65
C ARG A 707 4.43 22.22 -31.11
N SER A 708 3.88 22.98 -30.17
CA SER A 708 2.86 24.01 -30.43
C SER A 708 3.45 25.35 -30.91
N THR A 709 4.76 25.52 -30.84
CA THR A 709 5.47 26.71 -31.31
C THR A 709 6.04 26.45 -32.71
N SER A 710 5.93 27.41 -33.63
CA SER A 710 6.56 27.31 -34.94
C SER A 710 8.09 27.39 -34.79
N LEU A 711 8.75 26.24 -34.88
CA LEU A 711 10.20 26.12 -34.73
C LEU A 711 10.93 26.40 -36.05
N ASP A 712 10.93 27.67 -36.46
CA ASP A 712 11.74 28.12 -37.60
C ASP A 712 13.24 27.90 -37.33
N ALA A 713 14.07 27.94 -38.37
CA ALA A 713 15.51 27.66 -38.25
C ALA A 713 16.21 28.49 -37.16
N GLY A 714 15.85 29.78 -37.01
CA GLY A 714 16.40 30.65 -35.96
C GLY A 714 16.03 30.21 -34.55
N VAL A 715 14.78 29.78 -34.32
CA VAL A 715 14.31 29.31 -33.01
C VAL A 715 14.95 27.97 -32.64
N ARG A 716 15.05 27.03 -33.60
CA ARG A 716 15.71 25.73 -33.40
C ARG A 716 17.15 25.90 -32.92
N TRP A 717 17.92 26.72 -33.63
CA TRP A 717 19.31 26.99 -33.24
C TRP A 717 19.44 27.72 -31.91
N ARG A 718 18.50 28.62 -31.58
CA ARG A 718 18.49 29.28 -30.28
C ARG A 718 18.31 28.29 -29.12
N LEU A 719 17.40 27.34 -29.25
CA LEU A 719 17.19 26.27 -28.25
C LEU A 719 18.47 25.43 -28.09
N VAL A 720 19.14 25.10 -29.20
CA VAL A 720 20.40 24.35 -29.19
C VAL A 720 21.51 25.14 -28.51
N TYR A 721 21.70 26.41 -28.86
CA TYR A 721 22.72 27.25 -28.21
C TYR A 721 22.46 27.43 -26.72
N ALA A 722 21.19 27.60 -26.31
CA ALA A 722 20.83 27.66 -24.90
C ALA A 722 21.19 26.36 -24.16
N PHE A 723 20.89 25.20 -24.75
CA PHE A 723 21.30 23.90 -24.20
C PHE A 723 22.83 23.75 -24.09
N LEU A 724 23.58 24.16 -25.13
CA LEU A 724 25.05 24.15 -25.13
C LEU A 724 25.64 25.07 -24.06
N LEU A 725 25.08 26.28 -23.89
CA LEU A 725 25.49 27.22 -22.85
C LEU A 725 25.24 26.65 -21.45
N GLY A 726 24.13 25.94 -21.24
CA GLY A 726 23.87 25.22 -19.99
C GLY A 726 24.95 24.18 -19.70
N GLY A 727 25.36 23.40 -20.71
CA GLY A 727 26.46 22.44 -20.61
C GLY A 727 27.83 23.06 -20.35
N VAL A 728 28.12 24.22 -20.94
CA VAL A 728 29.34 24.99 -20.61
C VAL A 728 29.30 25.48 -19.17
N GLY A 729 28.13 25.91 -18.67
CA GLY A 729 27.94 26.26 -17.26
C GLY A 729 28.28 25.10 -16.31
N VAL A 730 27.76 23.91 -16.60
CA VAL A 730 28.09 22.67 -15.86
C VAL A 730 29.58 22.37 -15.91
N ALA A 731 30.21 22.44 -17.09
CA ALA A 731 31.63 22.18 -17.22
C ALA A 731 32.48 23.23 -16.46
N ALA A 732 32.15 24.51 -16.57
CA ALA A 732 32.84 25.61 -15.92
C ALA A 732 32.80 25.49 -14.39
N ILE A 733 31.61 25.25 -13.83
CA ILE A 733 31.42 25.08 -12.38
C ILE A 733 32.21 23.86 -11.89
N GLY A 734 32.11 22.73 -12.59
CA GLY A 734 32.81 21.51 -12.24
C GLY A 734 34.33 21.65 -12.27
N LEU A 735 34.88 22.29 -13.31
CA LEU A 735 36.32 22.54 -13.43
C LEU A 735 36.81 23.48 -12.33
N ALA A 736 36.03 24.52 -12.02
CA ALA A 736 36.35 25.47 -10.96
C ALA A 736 36.26 24.86 -9.56
N GLN A 737 35.37 23.90 -9.34
CA GLN A 737 35.27 23.10 -8.11
C GLN A 737 36.44 22.13 -7.98
N TYR A 738 36.72 21.38 -9.05
CA TYR A 738 37.82 20.42 -9.13
C TYR A 738 39.18 21.08 -8.88
N ALA A 739 39.44 22.24 -9.50
CA ALA A 739 40.67 23.01 -9.30
C ALA A 739 40.85 23.52 -7.86
N ARG A 740 39.75 23.68 -7.10
CA ARG A 740 39.76 24.09 -5.69
C ARG A 740 39.75 22.90 -4.72
N GLY A 741 39.62 21.68 -5.20
CA GLY A 741 39.48 20.48 -4.36
C GLY A 741 38.16 20.42 -3.58
N VAL A 742 37.14 21.19 -3.96
CA VAL A 742 35.85 21.27 -3.26
C VAL A 742 34.78 20.52 -4.07
N HIS A 743 33.85 19.83 -3.42
CA HIS A 743 32.77 19.05 -4.08
C HIS A 743 33.31 18.00 -5.08
N VAL A 744 34.33 17.26 -4.65
CA VAL A 744 34.96 16.15 -5.38
C VAL A 744 34.75 14.87 -4.59
N VAL A 745 34.48 13.75 -5.28
CA VAL A 745 34.38 12.43 -4.64
C VAL A 745 35.57 11.55 -5.03
N ILE A 746 36.10 10.85 -4.04
CA ILE A 746 37.25 9.95 -4.17
C ILE A 746 36.75 8.58 -4.69
N ALA A 747 37.38 8.08 -5.74
CA ALA A 747 37.11 6.78 -6.35
C ALA A 747 37.94 5.64 -5.72
N GLU A 748 37.71 4.40 -6.17
CA GLU A 748 38.61 3.29 -5.85
C GLU A 748 40.04 3.64 -6.28
N GLY A 749 41.01 3.51 -5.36
CA GLY A 749 42.40 3.88 -5.59
C GLY A 749 42.75 5.36 -5.37
N GLY A 750 41.87 6.15 -4.72
CA GLY A 750 42.22 7.50 -4.25
C GLY A 750 42.05 8.63 -5.27
N LEU A 751 41.46 8.35 -6.45
CA LEU A 751 41.37 9.34 -7.53
C LEU A 751 40.19 10.32 -7.35
N PRO A 752 40.44 11.65 -7.44
CA PRO A 752 39.39 12.66 -7.37
C PRO A 752 38.52 12.69 -8.64
N ARG A 753 37.18 12.75 -8.46
CA ARG A 753 36.18 12.80 -9.55
C ARG A 753 35.35 14.08 -9.52
N LEU A 754 35.24 14.74 -10.68
CA LEU A 754 34.45 15.96 -10.87
C LEU A 754 32.94 15.68 -10.83
N GLN A 755 32.21 16.41 -9.98
CA GLN A 755 30.77 16.28 -9.78
C GLN A 755 29.95 17.50 -10.26
N SER A 756 30.52 18.70 -10.31
CA SER A 756 29.83 19.93 -10.74
C SER A 756 28.57 20.23 -9.90
N VAL A 757 27.50 20.74 -10.53
CA VAL A 757 26.19 20.99 -9.93
C VAL A 757 25.42 19.71 -9.58
N TYR A 758 25.95 18.56 -10.00
CA TYR A 758 25.46 17.25 -9.63
C TYR A 758 26.24 16.76 -8.41
N PHE A 759 25.64 15.94 -7.56
CA PHE A 759 26.37 15.23 -6.50
C PHE A 759 26.84 13.83 -6.97
N SER A 760 26.99 13.66 -8.29
CA SER A 760 27.35 12.38 -8.92
C SER A 760 28.16 12.62 -10.20
N PRO A 761 29.39 12.09 -10.30
CA PRO A 761 30.20 12.27 -11.51
C PRO A 761 29.59 11.51 -12.71
N ASN A 762 28.80 10.46 -12.46
CA ASN A 762 28.12 9.75 -13.54
C ASN A 762 27.03 10.63 -14.18
N ARG A 763 26.29 11.41 -13.38
CA ARG A 763 25.28 12.36 -13.89
C ARG A 763 25.91 13.47 -14.74
N VAL A 764 27.10 13.97 -14.34
CA VAL A 764 27.90 14.87 -15.19
C VAL A 764 28.18 14.23 -16.54
N GLY A 765 28.67 12.98 -16.53
CA GLY A 765 28.95 12.23 -17.75
C GLY A 765 27.72 12.01 -18.63
N LEU A 766 26.55 11.77 -18.03
CA LEU A 766 25.27 11.63 -18.73
C LEU A 766 24.85 12.93 -19.42
N TYR A 767 24.98 14.08 -18.74
CA TYR A 767 24.60 15.38 -19.29
C TYR A 767 25.59 15.85 -20.36
N LEU A 768 26.89 15.93 -20.01
CA LEU A 768 27.92 16.43 -20.90
C LEU A 768 28.15 15.53 -22.13
N GLY A 769 27.89 14.23 -21.99
CA GLY A 769 27.94 13.27 -23.11
C GLY A 769 26.92 13.59 -24.21
N ARG A 770 25.82 14.28 -23.89
CA ARG A 770 24.82 14.76 -24.87
C ARG A 770 25.17 16.10 -25.50
N VAL A 771 25.95 16.90 -24.78
CA VAL A 771 26.36 18.25 -25.19
C VAL A 771 27.54 18.20 -26.16
N LEU A 772 28.53 17.33 -25.90
CA LEU A 772 29.75 17.25 -26.70
C LEU A 772 29.51 16.94 -28.20
N PRO A 773 28.65 15.98 -28.60
CA PRO A 773 28.35 15.71 -30.00
C PRO A 773 27.90 16.95 -30.80
N LEU A 774 27.06 17.79 -30.21
CA LEU A 774 26.53 19.01 -30.84
C LEU A 774 27.64 20.06 -31.04
N PHE A 775 28.55 20.23 -30.07
CA PHE A 775 29.73 21.08 -30.22
C PHE A 775 30.64 20.62 -31.37
N LEU A 776 30.92 19.31 -31.44
CA LEU A 776 31.80 18.74 -32.45
C LEU A 776 31.25 18.96 -33.86
N VAL A 777 29.94 18.78 -34.06
CA VAL A 777 29.33 18.98 -35.37
C VAL A 777 29.34 20.46 -35.78
N LEU A 778 29.06 21.38 -34.85
CA LEU A 778 29.13 22.82 -35.13
C LEU A 778 30.55 23.29 -35.49
N LEU A 779 31.58 22.72 -34.87
CA LEU A 779 32.98 23.03 -35.20
C LEU A 779 33.35 22.54 -36.60
N VAL A 780 32.90 21.34 -36.96
CA VAL A 780 33.14 20.76 -38.30
C VAL A 780 32.38 21.52 -39.39
N GLY A 781 31.14 21.94 -39.10
CA GLY A 781 30.27 22.67 -40.04
C GLY A 781 30.58 24.16 -40.20
N SER A 782 31.46 24.75 -39.38
CA SER A 782 31.80 26.17 -39.47
C SER A 782 32.63 26.50 -40.71
N LYS A 783 32.12 27.38 -41.57
CA LYS A 783 32.81 27.87 -42.79
C LYS A 783 33.99 28.81 -42.48
N ARG A 784 33.95 29.54 -41.35
CA ARG A 784 35.01 30.46 -40.91
C ARG A 784 35.69 29.90 -39.67
N ARG A 785 36.95 29.46 -39.81
CA ARG A 785 37.74 28.84 -38.74
C ARG A 785 38.57 29.82 -37.89
N THR A 786 38.43 31.12 -38.12
CA THR A 786 39.28 32.16 -37.49
C THR A 786 38.47 33.28 -36.82
N GLY A 787 37.14 33.18 -36.74
CA GLY A 787 36.28 34.19 -36.11
C GLY A 787 36.09 33.97 -34.60
N TRP A 788 35.73 35.02 -33.86
CA TRP A 788 35.45 34.93 -32.42
C TRP A 788 34.42 33.84 -32.08
N ALA A 789 33.36 33.71 -32.88
CA ALA A 789 32.32 32.69 -32.69
C ALA A 789 32.85 31.25 -32.78
N PHE A 790 33.83 30.99 -33.66
CA PHE A 790 34.47 29.67 -33.76
C PHE A 790 35.35 29.39 -32.55
N HIS A 791 36.12 30.37 -32.09
CA HIS A 791 36.96 30.23 -30.89
C HIS A 791 36.11 30.00 -29.63
N SER A 792 35.01 30.75 -29.45
CA SER A 792 34.09 30.54 -28.33
C SER A 792 33.51 29.13 -28.31
N LEU A 793 33.13 28.61 -29.49
CA LEU A 793 32.63 27.25 -29.63
C LEU A 793 33.71 26.20 -29.32
N ALA A 794 34.95 26.42 -29.77
CA ALA A 794 36.09 25.52 -29.53
C ALA A 794 36.46 25.46 -28.04
N VAL A 795 36.50 26.62 -27.37
CA VAL A 795 36.72 26.71 -25.93
C VAL A 795 35.61 26.00 -25.16
N GLY A 796 34.33 26.22 -25.52
CA GLY A 796 33.21 25.53 -24.90
C GLY A 796 33.30 24.00 -25.06
N ALA A 797 33.63 23.52 -26.26
CA ALA A 797 33.83 22.10 -26.53
C ALA A 797 34.98 21.51 -25.70
N ALA A 798 36.11 22.21 -25.59
CA ALA A 798 37.25 21.79 -24.81
C ALA A 798 36.92 21.71 -23.30
N MET A 799 36.23 22.72 -22.75
CA MET A 799 35.79 22.71 -21.35
C MET A 799 34.90 21.49 -21.06
N VAL A 800 33.92 21.24 -21.93
CA VAL A 800 33.01 20.08 -21.81
C VAL A 800 33.79 18.77 -21.87
N ALA A 801 34.73 18.63 -22.81
CA ALA A 801 35.54 17.41 -22.96
C ALA A 801 36.43 17.15 -21.74
N VAL A 802 37.12 18.18 -21.22
CA VAL A 802 37.97 18.05 -20.03
C VAL A 802 37.13 17.69 -18.81
N ALA A 803 35.99 18.36 -18.60
CA ALA A 803 35.09 18.04 -17.49
C ALA A 803 34.56 16.59 -17.57
N LEU A 804 34.26 16.09 -18.78
CA LEU A 804 33.80 14.72 -19.01
C LEU A 804 34.89 13.69 -18.68
N VAL A 805 36.16 13.95 -19.04
CA VAL A 805 37.29 13.08 -18.66
C VAL A 805 37.48 13.06 -17.14
N LEU A 806 37.48 14.24 -16.49
CA LEU A 806 37.67 14.37 -15.03
C LEU A 806 36.50 13.81 -14.20
N SER A 807 35.35 13.53 -14.82
CA SER A 807 34.24 12.83 -14.15
C SER A 807 34.56 11.35 -13.85
N PHE A 808 35.51 10.76 -14.59
CA PHE A 808 35.81 9.32 -14.58
C PHE A 808 34.54 8.44 -14.64
N SER A 809 33.53 8.90 -15.38
CA SER A 809 32.31 8.12 -15.63
C SER A 809 32.61 7.04 -16.67
N ARG A 810 32.63 5.77 -16.21
CA ARG A 810 32.87 4.60 -17.07
C ARG A 810 31.84 4.52 -18.19
N GLY A 811 30.56 4.77 -17.90
CA GLY A 811 29.50 4.76 -18.90
C GLY A 811 29.66 5.85 -19.96
N ALA A 812 30.09 7.06 -19.59
CA ALA A 812 30.32 8.13 -20.56
C ALA A 812 31.55 7.87 -21.44
N LEU A 813 32.66 7.47 -20.83
CA LEU A 813 33.96 7.33 -21.52
C LEU A 813 34.06 6.05 -22.36
N LEU A 814 33.51 4.94 -21.88
CA LEU A 814 33.63 3.62 -22.54
C LEU A 814 32.46 3.30 -23.47
N LEU A 815 31.28 3.86 -23.25
CA LEU A 815 30.08 3.55 -24.03
C LEU A 815 29.52 4.79 -24.75
N GLY A 816 29.17 5.83 -23.99
CA GLY A 816 28.45 7.01 -24.51
C GLY A 816 29.18 7.74 -25.64
N ILE A 817 30.38 8.25 -25.38
CA ILE A 817 31.16 9.03 -26.37
C ILE A 817 31.58 8.18 -27.59
N PRO A 818 32.16 6.96 -27.44
CA PRO A 818 32.50 6.12 -28.58
C PRO A 818 31.29 5.83 -29.47
N ALA A 819 30.14 5.46 -28.88
CA ALA A 819 28.93 5.15 -29.63
C ALA A 819 28.38 6.40 -30.36
N ALA A 820 28.38 7.56 -29.72
CA ALA A 820 27.96 8.82 -30.33
C ALA A 820 28.81 9.20 -31.54
N LEU A 821 30.14 9.14 -31.39
CA LEU A 821 31.08 9.41 -32.47
C LEU A 821 30.86 8.44 -33.63
N LEU A 822 30.79 7.14 -33.34
CA LEU A 822 30.59 6.10 -34.35
C LEU A 822 29.28 6.30 -35.13
N ALA A 823 28.17 6.56 -34.44
CA ALA A 823 26.89 6.82 -35.06
C ALA A 823 26.93 8.06 -35.97
N MET A 824 27.54 9.15 -35.52
CA MET A 824 27.73 10.37 -36.31
C MET A 824 28.60 10.12 -37.55
N GLY A 825 29.71 9.39 -37.41
CA GLY A 825 30.63 9.08 -38.50
C GLY A 825 30.02 8.17 -39.56
N ILE A 826 29.27 7.15 -39.14
CA ILE A 826 28.51 6.27 -40.04
C ILE A 826 27.45 7.08 -40.79
N ALA A 827 26.70 7.91 -40.07
CA ALA A 827 25.64 8.75 -40.62
C ALA A 827 26.14 9.83 -41.60
N ALA A 828 27.30 10.42 -41.32
CA ALA A 828 27.94 11.41 -42.20
C ALA A 828 28.61 10.79 -43.44
N GLY A 829 28.98 9.50 -43.40
CA GLY A 829 29.53 8.77 -44.54
C GLY A 829 30.94 9.21 -45.00
N GLY A 830 31.43 8.56 -46.07
CA GLY A 830 32.67 8.92 -46.78
C GLY A 830 33.93 9.00 -45.90
N ARG A 831 34.63 10.14 -45.95
CA ARG A 831 35.86 10.37 -45.17
C ARG A 831 35.62 10.46 -43.66
N TYR A 832 34.45 10.94 -43.23
CA TYR A 832 34.14 11.12 -41.81
C TYR A 832 33.98 9.78 -41.08
N ARG A 833 33.47 8.74 -41.77
CA ARG A 833 33.45 7.36 -41.25
C ARG A 833 34.85 6.86 -40.89
N ARG A 834 35.83 7.10 -41.77
CA ARG A 834 37.24 6.70 -41.54
C ARG A 834 37.87 7.46 -40.39
N VAL A 835 37.68 8.78 -40.35
CA VAL A 835 38.20 9.65 -39.28
C VAL A 835 37.66 9.23 -37.91
N VAL A 836 36.36 8.96 -37.81
CA VAL A 836 35.73 8.55 -36.55
C VAL A 836 36.22 7.18 -36.09
N VAL A 837 36.37 6.20 -36.99
CA VAL A 837 36.93 4.88 -36.62
C VAL A 837 38.35 5.04 -36.06
N VAL A 838 39.19 5.86 -36.72
CA VAL A 838 40.53 6.16 -36.22
C VAL A 838 40.48 6.85 -34.85
N LEU A 839 39.59 7.82 -34.64
CA LEU A 839 39.44 8.49 -33.35
C LEU A 839 38.97 7.55 -32.24
N VAL A 840 38.04 6.62 -32.53
CA VAL A 840 37.60 5.61 -31.56
C VAL A 840 38.72 4.63 -31.24
N VAL A 841 39.54 4.23 -32.22
CA VAL A 841 40.73 3.40 -31.99
C VAL A 841 41.76 4.15 -31.15
N ILE A 842 42.05 5.42 -31.45
CA ILE A 842 42.94 6.27 -30.65
C ILE A 842 42.42 6.39 -29.22
N GLN A 843 41.12 6.62 -29.04
CA GLN A 843 40.49 6.66 -27.73
C GLN A 843 40.64 5.33 -26.98
N ALA A 844 40.41 4.20 -27.65
CA ALA A 844 40.58 2.87 -27.06
C ALA A 844 42.03 2.64 -26.61
N LEU A 845 43.02 3.03 -27.44
CA LEU A 845 44.43 2.97 -27.07
C LEU A 845 44.77 3.91 -25.91
N ALA A 846 44.22 5.12 -25.90
CA ALA A 846 44.39 6.10 -24.81
C ALA A 846 43.74 5.67 -23.49
N LEU A 847 42.79 4.73 -23.53
CA LEU A 847 42.17 4.13 -22.35
C LEU A 847 42.99 2.96 -21.75
N ILE A 848 43.97 2.40 -22.48
CA ILE A 848 44.79 1.28 -21.98
C ILE A 848 45.54 1.65 -20.69
N PRO A 849 46.20 2.82 -20.55
CA PRO A 849 46.82 3.21 -19.29
C PRO A 849 45.82 3.36 -18.14
N LEU A 850 44.56 3.73 -18.45
CA LEU A 850 43.51 3.82 -17.43
C LEU A 850 43.09 2.45 -16.89
N LEU A 851 43.26 1.35 -17.63
CA LEU A 851 42.96 -0.01 -17.15
C LEU A 851 43.84 -0.44 -15.96
N GLN A 852 45.01 0.18 -15.77
CA GLN A 852 45.88 -0.07 -14.63
C GLN A 852 45.39 0.60 -13.34
N VAL A 853 44.41 1.50 -13.44
CA VAL A 853 43.78 2.13 -12.27
C VAL A 853 42.79 1.13 -11.66
N PRO A 854 42.79 0.92 -10.32
CA PRO A 854 41.93 -0.07 -9.64
C PRO A 854 40.45 -0.04 -10.05
N ARG A 855 39.90 1.16 -10.26
CA ARG A 855 38.53 1.41 -10.74
C ARG A 855 38.19 0.79 -12.11
N PHE A 856 39.17 0.73 -13.02
CA PHE A 856 38.98 0.15 -14.36
C PHE A 856 39.46 -1.30 -14.41
N ALA A 857 40.41 -1.70 -13.55
CA ALA A 857 40.82 -3.10 -13.40
C ALA A 857 39.67 -3.99 -12.92
N SER A 858 38.81 -3.48 -12.02
CA SER A 858 37.63 -4.20 -11.51
C SER A 858 36.47 -4.35 -12.50
N LEU A 859 36.61 -3.90 -13.76
CA LEU A 859 35.57 -4.04 -14.77
C LEU A 859 35.19 -5.50 -15.05
N PHE A 860 36.15 -6.41 -14.97
CA PHE A 860 35.99 -7.83 -15.27
C PHE A 860 35.82 -8.71 -14.03
N ASP A 861 35.76 -8.11 -12.83
CA ASP A 861 35.49 -8.85 -11.59
C ASP A 861 33.99 -9.08 -11.45
N LEU A 862 33.59 -10.35 -11.50
CA LEU A 862 32.20 -10.80 -11.35
C LEU A 862 31.90 -11.35 -9.96
N GLN A 863 32.88 -11.41 -9.07
CA GLN A 863 32.73 -11.93 -7.72
C GLN A 863 32.69 -10.81 -6.68
N GLN A 864 33.36 -9.68 -6.95
CA GLN A 864 33.41 -8.54 -6.04
C GLN A 864 33.36 -7.20 -6.80
N GLY A 865 33.09 -6.12 -6.06
CA GLY A 865 33.11 -4.77 -6.59
C GLY A 865 31.89 -4.36 -7.41
N SER A 866 31.99 -3.19 -8.04
CA SER A 866 30.85 -2.48 -8.66
C SER A 866 30.15 -3.20 -9.83
N THR A 867 30.82 -4.16 -10.51
CA THR A 867 30.19 -4.97 -11.57
C THR A 867 29.35 -6.09 -10.97
N PHE A 868 29.87 -6.80 -9.96
CA PHE A 868 29.10 -7.79 -9.18
C PHE A 868 27.81 -7.21 -8.61
N PHE A 869 27.88 -6.06 -7.90
CA PHE A 869 26.68 -5.43 -7.31
C PHE A 869 25.64 -5.01 -8.34
N ARG A 870 26.05 -4.67 -9.58
CA ARG A 870 25.09 -4.39 -10.66
C ARG A 870 24.37 -5.63 -11.14
N LEU A 871 25.05 -6.77 -11.22
CA LEU A 871 24.43 -8.03 -11.59
C LEU A 871 23.42 -8.48 -10.52
N GLU A 872 23.79 -8.35 -9.25
CA GLU A 872 22.88 -8.62 -8.13
C GLU A 872 21.68 -7.67 -8.14
N LEU A 873 21.89 -6.37 -8.37
CA LEU A 873 20.81 -5.40 -8.54
C LEU A 873 19.87 -5.76 -9.69
N TRP A 874 20.41 -6.21 -10.83
CA TRP A 874 19.59 -6.66 -11.96
C TRP A 874 18.81 -7.93 -11.63
N ARG A 875 19.39 -8.88 -10.88
CA ARG A 875 18.68 -10.06 -10.39
C ARG A 875 17.54 -9.69 -9.46
N SER A 876 17.77 -8.83 -8.47
CA SER A 876 16.74 -8.25 -7.59
C SER A 876 15.65 -7.53 -8.38
N THR A 877 16.04 -6.77 -9.41
CA THR A 877 15.09 -6.06 -10.27
C THR A 877 14.25 -7.04 -11.08
N LEU A 878 14.84 -8.12 -11.61
CA LEU A 878 14.09 -9.15 -12.32
C LEU A 878 13.11 -9.89 -11.40
N ALA A 879 13.47 -10.13 -10.12
CA ALA A 879 12.55 -10.66 -9.12
C ALA A 879 11.35 -9.72 -8.89
N LEU A 880 11.63 -8.43 -8.69
CA LEU A 880 10.60 -7.37 -8.61
C LEU A 880 9.69 -7.36 -9.84
N LEU A 881 10.25 -7.51 -11.04
CA LEU A 881 9.50 -7.48 -12.29
C LEU A 881 8.65 -8.73 -12.54
N ARG A 882 9.03 -9.87 -11.96
CA ARG A 882 8.20 -11.09 -11.99
C ARG A 882 6.94 -10.93 -11.14
N GLU A 883 7.05 -10.24 -10.00
CA GLU A 883 5.90 -9.94 -9.12
C GLU A 883 5.06 -8.76 -9.63
N HIS A 884 5.69 -7.75 -10.24
CA HIS A 884 5.03 -6.54 -10.73
C HIS A 884 5.18 -6.30 -12.24
N PRO A 885 4.84 -7.28 -13.12
CA PRO A 885 5.13 -7.16 -14.55
C PRO A 885 4.34 -6.04 -15.22
N TRP A 886 3.08 -5.84 -14.84
CA TRP A 886 2.16 -4.97 -15.56
C TRP A 886 2.30 -3.49 -15.25
N LEU A 887 2.54 -3.13 -13.99
CA LEU A 887 2.57 -1.72 -13.55
C LEU A 887 3.89 -1.32 -12.91
N GLY A 888 4.80 -2.27 -12.65
CA GLY A 888 5.98 -2.02 -11.83
C GLY A 888 5.61 -1.65 -10.40
N VAL A 889 6.56 -1.06 -9.68
CA VAL A 889 6.36 -0.53 -8.31
C VAL A 889 5.91 0.94 -8.31
N GLY A 890 5.77 1.54 -9.49
CA GLY A 890 5.45 2.94 -9.68
C GLY A 890 6.69 3.85 -9.63
N PRO A 891 6.59 5.07 -10.21
CA PRO A 891 7.67 6.05 -10.17
C PRO A 891 8.14 6.33 -8.72
N GLY A 892 9.44 6.50 -8.49
CA GLY A 892 10.00 6.88 -7.18
C GLY A 892 9.94 5.84 -6.07
N ASN A 893 9.40 4.64 -6.33
CA ASN A 893 9.21 3.60 -5.32
C ASN A 893 10.31 2.52 -5.32
N PHE A 894 11.22 2.54 -6.30
CA PHE A 894 12.23 1.49 -6.47
C PHE A 894 13.12 1.30 -5.24
N LEU A 895 13.65 2.37 -4.64
CA LEU A 895 14.54 2.28 -3.47
C LEU A 895 13.86 1.56 -2.29
N ALA A 896 12.61 1.94 -2.02
CA ALA A 896 11.84 1.34 -0.93
C ALA A 896 11.59 -0.14 -1.19
N ALA A 897 11.12 -0.49 -2.39
CA ALA A 897 10.90 -1.88 -2.79
C ALA A 897 12.19 -2.72 -2.74
N TYR A 898 13.29 -2.17 -3.26
CA TYR A 898 14.59 -2.83 -3.27
C TYR A 898 15.04 -3.14 -1.84
N ARG A 899 15.13 -2.15 -0.95
CA ARG A 899 15.71 -2.36 0.39
C ARG A 899 14.84 -3.21 1.33
N THR A 900 13.51 -3.20 1.18
CA THR A 900 12.59 -3.83 2.14
C THR A 900 12.04 -5.18 1.67
N ARG A 901 12.26 -5.54 0.41
CA ARG A 901 11.75 -6.80 -0.16
C ARG A 901 12.74 -7.50 -1.07
N TYR A 902 13.37 -6.78 -2.02
CA TYR A 902 14.10 -7.43 -3.11
C TYR A 902 15.62 -7.44 -2.98
N VAL A 903 16.20 -6.79 -1.97
CA VAL A 903 17.65 -6.81 -1.72
C VAL A 903 18.08 -8.22 -1.43
N LEU A 904 19.05 -8.71 -2.19
CA LEU A 904 19.64 -10.03 -1.95
C LEU A 904 20.58 -9.96 -0.75
N PRO A 905 20.66 -11.01 0.09
CA PRO A 905 21.62 -11.06 1.20
C PRO A 905 23.06 -10.77 0.78
N THR A 906 23.45 -11.20 -0.42
CA THR A 906 24.75 -10.97 -1.09
C THR A 906 24.96 -9.51 -1.52
N ALA A 907 23.89 -8.75 -1.76
CA ALA A 907 23.92 -7.38 -2.28
C ALA A 907 23.84 -6.31 -1.18
N TRP A 908 23.83 -6.71 0.09
CA TRP A 908 23.59 -5.82 1.24
C TRP A 908 24.55 -4.62 1.32
N GLN A 909 25.78 -4.73 0.81
CA GLN A 909 26.76 -3.64 0.83
C GLN A 909 26.32 -2.42 0.00
N GLU A 910 25.55 -2.64 -1.08
CA GLU A 910 25.02 -1.60 -1.97
C GLU A 910 23.48 -1.54 -1.84
N PHE A 911 22.98 -1.41 -0.61
CA PHE A 911 21.53 -1.45 -0.33
C PHE A 911 20.77 -0.13 -0.62
N ASN A 912 21.48 0.98 -0.83
CA ASN A 912 20.89 2.33 -1.00
C ASN A 912 20.75 2.78 -2.47
N LEU A 913 20.37 1.86 -3.36
CA LEU A 913 20.27 2.12 -4.79
C LEU A 913 18.87 2.61 -5.20
N GLN A 914 18.83 3.76 -5.89
CA GLN A 914 17.57 4.42 -6.27
C GLN A 914 16.95 3.91 -7.57
N HIS A 915 17.70 3.15 -8.37
CA HIS A 915 17.29 2.68 -9.69
C HIS A 915 18.16 1.50 -10.15
N PRO A 916 17.70 0.66 -11.08
CA PRO A 916 18.39 -0.56 -11.50
C PRO A 916 19.64 -0.34 -12.37
N HIS A 917 20.06 0.92 -12.61
CA HIS A 917 21.19 1.27 -13.48
C HIS A 917 21.08 0.70 -14.90
N ASN A 918 19.85 0.59 -15.43
CA ASN A 918 19.58 0.25 -16.81
C ASN A 918 18.24 0.86 -17.20
N ILE A 919 18.22 1.69 -18.26
CA ILE A 919 17.04 2.46 -18.67
C ILE A 919 15.83 1.58 -19.00
N TYR A 920 16.03 0.38 -19.52
CA TYR A 920 14.94 -0.54 -19.87
C TYR A 920 14.38 -1.24 -18.64
N LEU A 921 15.27 -1.68 -17.73
CA LEU A 921 14.83 -2.22 -16.44
C LEU A 921 14.14 -1.16 -15.61
N ASP A 922 14.57 0.10 -15.67
CA ASP A 922 13.94 1.21 -14.97
C ASP A 922 12.57 1.57 -15.57
N LEU A 923 12.45 1.60 -16.91
CA LEU A 923 11.15 1.73 -17.59
C LEU A 923 10.16 0.64 -17.16
N TRP A 924 10.63 -0.60 -17.05
CA TRP A 924 9.76 -1.70 -16.63
C TRP A 924 9.46 -1.64 -15.13
N ALA A 925 10.47 -1.41 -14.28
CA ALA A 925 10.32 -1.42 -12.83
C ALA A 925 9.45 -0.25 -12.35
N SER A 926 9.56 0.90 -13.00
CA SER A 926 8.83 2.11 -12.60
C SER A 926 7.44 2.21 -13.24
N LEU A 927 7.21 1.63 -14.42
CA LEU A 927 5.98 1.87 -15.22
C LEU A 927 5.31 0.60 -15.76
N GLY A 928 5.91 -0.57 -15.54
CA GLY A 928 5.41 -1.85 -16.04
C GLY A 928 5.58 -2.07 -17.55
N ILE A 929 5.03 -3.18 -18.05
CA ILE A 929 5.01 -3.53 -19.48
C ILE A 929 4.48 -2.38 -20.36
N PRO A 930 3.36 -1.69 -20.05
CA PRO A 930 2.87 -0.57 -20.85
C PRO A 930 3.90 0.56 -20.97
N GLY A 931 4.60 0.89 -19.89
CA GLY A 931 5.66 1.90 -19.90
C GLY A 931 6.90 1.45 -20.66
N LEU A 932 7.30 0.18 -20.55
CA LEU A 932 8.37 -0.41 -21.35
C LEU A 932 8.05 -0.38 -22.85
N LEU A 933 6.82 -0.74 -23.23
CA LEU A 933 6.38 -0.76 -24.63
C LEU A 933 6.29 0.66 -25.20
N THR A 934 5.64 1.58 -24.49
CA THR A 934 5.47 2.97 -24.97
C THR A 934 6.76 3.76 -24.93
N GLY A 935 7.52 3.68 -23.83
CA GLY A 935 8.83 4.32 -23.68
C GLY A 935 9.88 3.72 -24.60
N GLY A 936 9.94 2.39 -24.72
CA GLY A 936 10.82 1.69 -25.65
C GLY A 936 10.51 2.01 -27.11
N ALA A 937 9.23 1.98 -27.50
CA ALA A 937 8.81 2.38 -28.85
C ALA A 937 9.11 3.87 -29.12
N LEU A 938 9.02 4.73 -28.11
CA LEU A 938 9.37 6.15 -28.24
C LEU A 938 10.87 6.31 -28.54
N LEU A 939 11.73 5.62 -27.78
CA LEU A 939 13.18 5.61 -28.00
C LEU A 939 13.54 5.12 -29.42
N LEU A 940 12.96 3.99 -29.84
CA LEU A 940 13.21 3.40 -31.16
C LEU A 940 12.66 4.27 -32.30
N THR A 941 11.50 4.88 -32.11
CA THR A 941 10.90 5.78 -33.11
C THR A 941 11.77 7.01 -33.32
N ILE A 942 12.25 7.65 -32.25
CA ILE A 942 13.15 8.81 -32.35
C ILE A 942 14.44 8.40 -33.08
N LEU A 943 15.04 7.26 -32.72
CA LEU A 943 16.22 6.74 -33.40
C LEU A 943 15.98 6.52 -34.90
N GLY A 944 14.83 5.93 -35.26
CA GLY A 944 14.43 5.66 -36.64
C GLY A 944 14.16 6.92 -37.47
N ARG A 945 13.91 8.08 -36.85
CA ARG A 945 13.70 9.35 -37.56
C ARG A 945 14.98 9.99 -38.08
N PHE A 946 16.13 9.68 -37.50
CA PHE A 946 17.41 10.25 -37.95
C PHE A 946 17.78 9.82 -39.36
N VAL A 947 17.52 8.55 -39.74
CA VAL A 947 17.88 8.01 -41.07
C VAL A 947 17.19 8.76 -42.23
N PRO A 948 15.84 8.89 -42.28
CA PRO A 948 15.19 9.64 -43.34
C PRO A 948 15.49 11.14 -43.29
N ALA A 949 15.67 11.73 -42.11
CA ALA A 949 16.02 13.15 -41.97
C ALA A 949 17.38 13.48 -42.60
N LEU A 950 18.36 12.58 -42.46
CA LEU A 950 19.67 12.71 -43.09
C LEU A 950 19.64 12.42 -44.60
N ARG A 951 18.78 11.51 -45.08
CA ARG A 951 18.66 11.20 -46.52
C ARG A 951 17.99 12.30 -47.34
N ARG A 952 17.06 13.07 -46.74
CA ARG A 952 16.29 14.11 -47.45
C ARG A 952 17.04 15.42 -47.68
N ARG A 953 18.24 15.59 -47.11
CA ARG A 953 18.97 16.86 -47.14
C ARG A 953 20.38 16.64 -47.70
N CYS A 954 20.74 17.35 -48.76
CA CYS A 954 22.12 17.39 -49.25
C CYS A 954 23.04 17.89 -48.12
N MET A 955 24.25 17.32 -48.01
CA MET A 955 25.16 17.46 -46.86
C MET A 955 25.68 18.89 -46.56
N ASP A 956 25.31 19.90 -47.36
CA ASP A 956 25.79 21.28 -47.23
C ASP A 956 24.86 22.23 -46.44
N SER A 957 23.72 21.75 -45.93
CA SER A 957 22.79 22.57 -45.14
C SER A 957 23.11 22.55 -43.64
N SER A 958 22.98 23.69 -42.96
CA SER A 958 23.09 23.82 -41.49
C SER A 958 22.19 22.85 -40.74
N ASP A 959 21.03 22.51 -41.28
CA ASP A 959 20.09 21.57 -40.65
C ASP A 959 20.60 20.12 -40.64
N THR A 960 21.42 19.71 -41.61
CA THR A 960 22.03 18.36 -41.64
C THR A 960 23.01 18.19 -40.48
N PHE A 961 23.78 19.23 -40.17
CA PHE A 961 24.68 19.28 -39.03
C PHE A 961 23.93 19.22 -37.69
N LEU A 962 22.79 19.89 -37.58
CA LEU A 962 21.95 19.78 -36.38
C LEU A 962 21.46 18.35 -36.16
N VAL A 963 20.92 17.70 -37.20
CA VAL A 963 20.43 16.31 -37.12
C VAL A 963 21.55 15.33 -36.76
N LEU A 964 22.76 15.49 -37.30
CA LEU A 964 23.92 14.68 -36.93
C LEU A 964 24.33 14.86 -35.46
N GLY A 965 24.35 16.10 -34.96
CA GLY A 965 24.69 16.36 -33.55
C GLY A 965 23.63 15.83 -32.59
N LEU A 966 22.34 15.94 -32.95
CA LEU A 966 21.23 15.36 -32.19
C LEU A 966 21.28 13.82 -32.20
N LEU A 967 21.69 13.19 -33.32
CA LEU A 967 21.91 11.74 -33.39
C LEU A 967 22.99 11.31 -32.39
N GLY A 968 24.15 11.98 -32.40
CA GLY A 968 25.22 11.68 -31.46
C GLY A 968 24.79 11.86 -30.01
N SER A 969 24.08 12.95 -29.71
CA SER A 969 23.49 13.21 -28.37
C SER A 969 22.54 12.09 -27.93
N PHE A 970 21.65 11.65 -28.82
CA PHE A 970 20.67 10.60 -28.54
C PHE A 970 21.32 9.22 -28.38
N VAL A 971 22.32 8.89 -29.19
CA VAL A 971 23.07 7.63 -29.08
C VAL A 971 23.92 7.61 -27.80
N ALA A 972 24.50 8.75 -27.39
CA ALA A 972 25.19 8.85 -26.10
C ALA A 972 24.25 8.55 -24.92
N LEU A 973 23.01 9.05 -24.98
CA LEU A 973 21.96 8.74 -23.99
C LEU A 973 21.68 7.24 -23.94
N LEU A 974 21.47 6.59 -25.09
CA LEU A 974 21.13 5.17 -25.14
C LEU A 974 22.28 4.29 -24.64
N ALA A 975 23.50 4.54 -25.12
CA ALA A 975 24.67 3.74 -24.77
C ALA A 975 25.06 3.87 -23.29
N HIS A 976 25.04 5.08 -22.73
CA HIS A 976 25.27 5.27 -21.29
C HIS A 976 24.09 4.73 -20.46
N GLY A 977 22.86 4.84 -20.95
CA GLY A 977 21.64 4.34 -20.31
C GLY A 977 21.59 2.81 -20.13
N LEU A 978 22.47 2.04 -20.76
CA LEU A 978 22.59 0.59 -20.52
C LEU A 978 23.18 0.25 -19.15
N VAL A 979 23.92 1.19 -18.54
CA VAL A 979 24.67 0.97 -17.29
C VAL A 979 24.44 2.06 -16.24
N ASP A 980 23.52 3.00 -16.50
CA ASP A 980 23.08 4.01 -15.55
C ASP A 980 21.67 4.54 -15.89
N ASN A 981 21.08 5.33 -14.99
CA ASN A 981 19.78 5.95 -15.23
C ASN A 981 19.91 7.24 -16.05
N ALA A 982 19.56 7.15 -17.33
CA ALA A 982 19.68 8.23 -18.29
C ALA A 982 18.37 9.00 -18.56
N LEU A 983 17.25 8.67 -17.92
CA LEU A 983 15.94 9.24 -18.29
C LEU A 983 15.13 9.75 -17.10
N PHE A 984 15.17 9.09 -15.95
CA PHE A 984 14.31 9.37 -14.81
C PHE A 984 14.88 10.45 -13.88
N PHE A 985 15.44 11.50 -14.47
CA PHE A 985 15.81 12.73 -13.77
C PHE A 985 15.17 13.92 -14.49
N PRO A 986 14.70 14.96 -13.75
CA PRO A 986 13.98 16.08 -14.36
C PRO A 986 14.74 16.77 -15.50
N ASP A 987 16.04 16.96 -15.36
CA ASP A 987 16.90 17.56 -16.38
C ASP A 987 17.10 16.63 -17.58
N MET A 988 17.35 15.35 -17.33
CA MET A 988 17.53 14.33 -18.37
C MET A 988 16.26 14.14 -19.20
N ALA A 989 15.10 14.11 -18.55
CA ALA A 989 13.79 14.04 -19.20
C ALA A 989 13.53 15.30 -20.03
N THR A 990 13.84 16.49 -19.50
CA THR A 990 13.68 17.77 -20.22
C THR A 990 14.52 17.80 -21.50
N VAL A 991 15.78 17.36 -21.43
CA VAL A 991 16.69 17.27 -22.60
C VAL A 991 16.24 16.20 -23.60
N PHE A 992 15.70 15.07 -23.11
CA PHE A 992 15.12 14.04 -23.95
C PHE A 992 13.92 14.59 -24.75
N PHE A 993 13.01 15.29 -24.09
CA PHE A 993 11.84 15.90 -24.73
C PHE A 993 12.20 17.06 -25.67
N LEU A 994 13.26 17.83 -25.37
CA LEU A 994 13.84 18.79 -26.31
C LEU A 994 14.28 18.10 -27.61
N THR A 995 15.03 17.00 -27.48
CA THR A 995 15.54 16.22 -28.61
C THR A 995 14.39 15.63 -29.43
N ALA A 996 13.38 15.06 -28.76
CA ALA A 996 12.18 14.51 -29.39
C ALA A 996 11.43 15.59 -30.20
N ALA A 997 11.21 16.78 -29.62
CA ALA A 997 10.50 17.87 -30.30
C ALA A 997 11.26 18.39 -31.52
N LEU A 998 12.58 18.57 -31.41
CA LEU A 998 13.42 18.99 -32.54
C LEU A 998 13.38 17.97 -33.70
N MET A 999 13.32 16.67 -33.39
CA MET A 999 13.26 15.60 -34.40
C MET A 999 11.90 15.45 -35.10
N VAL A 1000 10.80 15.88 -34.47
CA VAL A 1000 9.49 15.91 -35.15
C VAL A 1000 9.42 17.05 -36.16
N CYS A 1001 10.17 18.13 -35.93
CA CYS A 1001 10.16 19.33 -36.76
C CYS A 1001 11.24 19.36 -37.87
N CYS A 1002 12.20 18.44 -37.87
CA CYS A 1002 13.27 18.34 -38.89
C CYS A 1002 12.93 17.34 -40.00
#